data_AF-A0A939UCL3-F1
#
_entry.id   AF-A0A939UCL3-F1
#
_cell.length_a   1.000
_cell.length_b   1.000
_cell.length_c   1.000
_cell.angle_alpha   90.00
_cell.angle_beta   90.00
_cell.angle_gamma   90.00
#
_symmetry.space_group_name_H-M   'P 1'
#
loop_
_entity.id
_entity.type
_entity.pdbx_description
1 polymer ?
#
loop_
_entity_poly.entity_id
_entity_poly.type
_entity_poly.pdbx_seq_one_letter_code
_entity_poly.pdbx_strand_id
1 'polypeptide(L)'
;MKKYGLLLLVLLSLLATGCAHRSKGPRLYLDNDFYWALGSGEDQIEDAPKYNYQKLPKLCYKNLVRIKDIGNTGKYVWLKVQFEIPQELKGDDLSMLIPYLHFAEELYLNGYYIDDYGVMGEGPEDSTIQEAGLMAHLFDFPESFLNQDGINTVYIKLFALGNASVTSGVFLGERQDAWATSDIMTFWRSRIYIFLEGFMLCVCIFFLLIFIAYKKDRLYFYLSLMSLISMFFFSGFFGGDLPWVGFHGGVTYLTFFKFTKCICFFALEYLFSLFIFDSLKMKHTTLERILRNSWFAVVVLLICFAPTYHSLITISHIVIWFSLVDVSLSIGLLVHKARKGEQRQTARMVLIVLSPFLICVFFDFVIKSFVNNITLPYFSMFGWEITVSISFLYFSTQYNRIAIRLDYLNKNLKNEVEEQTAKLMDANHKLEYERDIAKKDMHMASVVQQKFFHAPNQKFANWDYAVCYEPFSEVSGDLFNFYYDDEQLQGVSVFDASGHGVAASLITMLSENVIKTIYSESRKKHKHLSDVLTDLNNGLIEAKGDVDNFLTGVLISITEKSNGDCKIDIADAGHPYPILFRADAKEIVHITPPPGKESYGPIGIAGIETHYTDFSFEMKKGDILVLYTDGLIETMNSRREEFGKENVGKVLMDNSKKNANSILQLLMANLDIHTGQEMRNDDVTAIILKRK
;
A
#
# COMPACT_ATOMS: atom_id res chain seq x y z
N MET A 1 -31.80 -5.74 17.46
CA MET A 1 -33.25 -5.44 17.54
C MET A 1 -33.58 -4.14 18.28
N LYS A 2 -32.96 -3.80 19.43
CA LYS A 2 -33.27 -2.54 20.16
C LYS A 2 -32.96 -1.22 19.44
N LYS A 3 -31.95 -1.15 18.54
CA LYS A 3 -31.59 0.09 17.81
C LYS A 3 -32.54 0.48 16.67
N TYR A 4 -33.29 -0.47 16.11
CA TYR A 4 -34.23 -0.20 15.01
C TYR A 4 -35.59 0.31 15.50
N GLY A 5 -35.90 0.12 16.78
CA GLY A 5 -37.13 0.62 17.40
C GLY A 5 -37.19 2.15 17.49
N LEU A 6 -36.06 2.81 17.71
CA LEU A 6 -36.02 4.27 17.85
C LEU A 6 -36.27 5.00 16.52
N LEU A 7 -35.67 4.52 15.42
CA LEU A 7 -35.89 5.10 14.08
C LEU A 7 -37.34 4.88 13.62
N LEU A 8 -37.90 3.70 13.90
CA LEU A 8 -39.29 3.38 13.61
C LEU A 8 -40.25 4.23 14.47
N LEU A 9 -39.91 4.48 15.74
CA LEU A 9 -40.66 5.38 16.63
C LEU A 9 -40.62 6.83 16.17
N VAL A 10 -39.49 7.32 15.66
CA VAL A 10 -39.36 8.67 15.10
C VAL A 10 -40.18 8.79 13.81
N LEU A 11 -40.07 7.82 12.89
CA LEU A 11 -40.90 7.76 11.67
C LEU A 11 -42.40 7.66 11.99
N LEU A 12 -42.79 6.84 12.97
CA LEU A 12 -44.17 6.73 13.45
C LEU A 12 -44.66 8.01 14.13
N SER A 13 -43.79 8.72 14.85
CA SER A 13 -44.13 10.01 15.48
C SER A 13 -44.33 11.14 14.46
N LEU A 14 -43.54 11.15 13.38
CA LEU A 14 -43.70 12.08 12.25
C LEU A 14 -44.95 11.77 11.41
N LEU A 15 -45.31 10.48 11.30
CA LEU A 15 -46.58 10.05 10.71
C LEU A 15 -47.79 10.40 11.60
N ALA A 16 -47.61 10.35 12.93
CA ALA A 16 -48.66 10.66 13.89
C ALA A 16 -48.96 12.16 14.00
N THR A 17 -47.99 13.05 13.74
CA THR A 17 -48.22 14.50 13.71
C THR A 17 -49.11 14.97 12.56
N GLY A 18 -49.31 14.15 11.52
CA GLY A 18 -50.24 14.44 10.42
C GLY A 18 -51.69 14.01 10.66
N CYS A 19 -51.99 13.36 11.79
CA CYS A 19 -53.32 12.88 12.16
C CYS A 19 -53.89 13.64 13.37
N ALA A 20 -53.83 14.98 13.35
CA ALA A 20 -54.56 15.81 14.29
C ALA A 20 -55.90 16.26 13.66
N HIS A 21 -56.99 15.70 14.19
CA HIS A 21 -58.36 16.22 14.25
C HIS A 21 -58.93 17.01 13.04
N ARG A 22 -59.81 16.36 12.26
CA ARG A 22 -60.74 17.02 11.32
C ARG A 22 -61.87 17.72 12.10
N SER A 23 -61.77 19.03 12.25
CA SER A 23 -62.94 19.91 12.20
C SER A 23 -62.90 20.57 10.83
N LYS A 24 -63.81 20.20 9.91
CA LYS A 24 -63.95 20.95 8.66
C LYS A 24 -64.90 22.10 8.97
N GLY A 25 -64.34 23.31 9.10
CA GLY A 25 -65.17 24.52 9.09
C GLY A 25 -65.92 24.64 7.75
N PRO A 26 -66.86 25.58 7.63
CA PRO A 26 -67.51 25.88 6.35
C PRO A 26 -66.46 26.24 5.29
N ARG A 27 -66.56 25.64 4.10
CA ARG A 27 -65.63 25.85 2.96
C ARG A 27 -66.39 26.09 1.68
N LEU A 28 -65.97 27.08 0.91
CA LEU A 28 -66.39 27.30 -0.47
C LEU A 28 -65.31 26.77 -1.43
N TYR A 29 -65.59 25.70 -2.16
CA TYR A 29 -64.68 25.15 -3.17
C TYR A 29 -64.82 25.90 -4.50
N LEU A 30 -63.71 26.34 -5.07
CA LEU A 30 -63.67 27.19 -6.27
C LEU A 30 -63.09 26.47 -7.51
N ASP A 31 -62.95 25.15 -7.44
CA ASP A 31 -62.28 24.33 -8.47
C ASP A 31 -62.94 24.38 -9.86
N ASN A 32 -64.18 24.85 -9.99
CA ASN A 32 -64.89 24.89 -11.28
C ASN A 32 -65.20 26.31 -11.77
N ASP A 33 -64.67 27.33 -11.06
CA ASP A 33 -65.06 28.72 -11.22
C ASP A 33 -63.93 29.61 -11.77
N PHE A 34 -62.82 29.00 -12.17
CA PHE A 34 -61.72 29.70 -12.83
C PHE A 34 -62.02 29.95 -14.32
N TYR A 35 -61.65 31.14 -14.75
CA TYR A 35 -61.64 31.59 -16.14
C TYR A 35 -60.25 32.08 -16.50
N TRP A 36 -59.89 32.06 -17.78
CA TRP A 36 -58.57 32.48 -18.25
C TRP A 36 -58.63 33.36 -19.50
N ALA A 37 -57.62 34.21 -19.68
CA ALA A 37 -57.40 35.01 -20.89
C ALA A 37 -55.89 35.21 -21.16
N LEU A 38 -55.50 35.49 -22.41
CA LEU A 38 -54.12 35.82 -22.77
C LEU A 38 -53.84 37.30 -22.52
N GLY A 39 -52.78 37.58 -21.76
CA GLY A 39 -52.26 38.91 -21.50
C GLY A 39 -51.18 39.33 -22.50
N SER A 40 -50.85 40.62 -22.50
CA SER A 40 -49.82 41.21 -23.39
C SER A 40 -48.44 41.35 -22.75
N GLY A 41 -48.33 41.18 -21.43
CA GLY A 41 -47.10 41.28 -20.63
C GLY A 41 -46.89 42.65 -20.00
N GLU A 42 -47.13 43.71 -20.76
CA GLU A 42 -47.12 45.11 -20.29
C GLU A 42 -48.45 45.55 -19.66
N ASP A 43 -49.42 44.65 -19.59
CA ASP A 43 -50.77 44.87 -19.08
C ASP A 43 -50.82 44.98 -17.56
N GLN A 44 -51.51 46.00 -17.05
CA GLN A 44 -51.73 46.23 -15.62
C GLN A 44 -53.10 45.70 -15.17
N ILE A 45 -53.36 45.73 -13.85
CA ILE A 45 -54.63 45.29 -13.27
C ILE A 45 -55.86 45.99 -13.86
N GLU A 46 -55.74 47.25 -14.29
CA GLU A 46 -56.83 48.00 -14.94
C GLU A 46 -57.24 47.43 -16.31
N ASP A 47 -56.33 46.69 -16.96
CA ASP A 47 -56.58 46.03 -18.25
C ASP A 47 -57.15 44.64 -18.07
N ALA A 48 -56.94 44.00 -16.92
CA ALA A 48 -57.41 42.65 -16.64
C ALA A 48 -58.93 42.49 -16.91
N PRO A 49 -59.84 43.37 -16.43
CA PRO A 49 -61.28 43.23 -16.71
C PRO A 49 -61.67 43.37 -18.18
N LYS A 50 -60.84 43.97 -19.03
CA LYS A 50 -61.14 44.25 -20.45
C LYS A 50 -60.94 43.01 -21.34
N TYR A 51 -60.25 41.98 -20.85
CA TYR A 51 -60.01 40.75 -21.61
C TYR A 51 -61.25 39.86 -21.70
N ASN A 52 -61.34 39.10 -22.81
CA ASN A 52 -62.41 38.13 -23.02
C ASN A 52 -62.08 36.79 -22.34
N TYR A 53 -62.53 36.63 -21.10
CA TYR A 53 -62.28 35.45 -20.29
C TYR A 53 -63.06 34.22 -20.77
N GLN A 54 -62.35 33.12 -20.95
CA GLN A 54 -62.94 31.81 -21.27
C GLN A 54 -62.96 30.93 -20.03
N LYS A 55 -64.05 30.17 -19.84
CA LYS A 55 -64.14 29.25 -18.70
C LYS A 55 -63.02 28.20 -18.83
N LEU A 56 -62.26 28.02 -17.75
CA LEU A 56 -61.25 26.98 -17.70
C LEU A 56 -61.99 25.62 -17.71
N PRO A 57 -61.70 24.72 -18.66
CA PRO A 57 -62.23 23.35 -18.58
C PRO A 57 -61.81 22.77 -17.23
N LYS A 58 -62.69 22.02 -16.54
CA LYS A 58 -62.49 21.46 -15.16
C LYS A 58 -61.00 21.38 -14.79
N LEU A 59 -60.62 21.90 -13.61
CA LEU A 59 -59.24 22.02 -13.07
C LEU A 59 -58.41 20.72 -12.97
N CYS A 60 -58.86 19.63 -13.60
CA CYS A 60 -58.05 18.50 -14.03
C CYS A 60 -56.91 18.89 -15.00
N TYR A 61 -56.92 20.08 -15.61
CA TYR A 61 -55.78 20.60 -16.37
C TYR A 61 -54.70 21.14 -15.45
N LYS A 62 -53.89 20.23 -14.92
CA LYS A 62 -52.74 20.51 -14.04
C LYS A 62 -51.58 21.21 -14.77
N ASN A 63 -51.73 21.63 -16.03
CA ASN A 63 -50.76 22.43 -16.78
C ASN A 63 -51.52 23.27 -17.82
N LEU A 64 -51.54 24.59 -17.63
CA LEU A 64 -52.24 25.57 -18.46
C LEU A 64 -51.74 25.58 -19.90
N VAL A 65 -50.49 25.17 -20.11
CA VAL A 65 -49.83 25.06 -21.42
C VAL A 65 -50.51 24.06 -22.36
N ARG A 66 -51.27 23.09 -21.82
CA ARG A 66 -52.05 22.15 -22.64
C ARG A 66 -53.23 22.81 -23.36
N ILE A 67 -53.58 24.04 -22.98
CA ILE A 67 -54.54 24.86 -23.71
C ILE A 67 -53.87 25.33 -24.99
N LYS A 68 -54.48 24.99 -26.13
CA LYS A 68 -53.94 25.18 -27.49
C LYS A 68 -53.39 26.59 -27.73
N ASP A 69 -54.03 27.61 -27.18
CA ASP A 69 -53.70 29.02 -27.43
C ASP A 69 -52.59 29.56 -26.52
N ILE A 70 -52.35 28.93 -25.36
CA ILE A 70 -51.27 29.29 -24.43
C ILE A 70 -49.94 28.71 -24.96
N GLY A 71 -49.88 27.38 -25.12
CA GLY A 71 -48.71 26.67 -25.65
C GLY A 71 -47.43 26.85 -24.82
N ASN A 72 -46.31 26.35 -25.36
CA ASN A 72 -44.98 26.34 -24.69
C ASN A 72 -44.16 27.64 -24.87
N THR A 73 -44.77 28.67 -25.44
CA THR A 73 -44.06 29.81 -26.05
C THR A 73 -43.77 30.99 -25.11
N GLY A 74 -44.07 30.89 -23.80
CA GLY A 74 -43.79 31.97 -22.84
C GLY A 74 -44.76 33.13 -22.97
N LYS A 75 -46.04 32.91 -22.68
CA LYS A 75 -47.09 33.94 -22.75
C LYS A 75 -47.62 34.31 -21.37
N TYR A 76 -48.09 35.54 -21.22
CA TYR A 76 -48.82 35.96 -20.03
C TYR A 76 -50.26 35.46 -20.06
N VAL A 77 -50.74 34.96 -18.93
CA VAL A 77 -52.08 34.39 -18.77
C VAL A 77 -52.70 35.00 -17.53
N TRP A 78 -53.86 35.62 -17.69
CA TRP A 78 -54.69 36.05 -16.58
C TRP A 78 -55.65 34.94 -16.20
N LEU A 79 -55.68 34.58 -14.92
CA LEU A 79 -56.76 33.82 -14.33
C LEU A 79 -57.69 34.75 -13.57
N LYS A 80 -58.98 34.43 -13.62
CA LYS A 80 -60.05 35.13 -12.92
C LYS A 80 -60.92 34.12 -12.20
N VAL A 81 -61.21 34.37 -10.93
CA VAL A 81 -62.25 33.65 -10.18
C VAL A 81 -63.14 34.65 -9.47
N GLN A 82 -64.45 34.38 -9.47
CA GLN A 82 -65.46 35.22 -8.82
C GLN A 82 -66.27 34.37 -7.84
N PHE A 83 -66.54 34.93 -6.67
CA PHE A 83 -67.28 34.24 -5.63
C PHE A 83 -68.08 35.20 -4.74
N GLU A 84 -69.17 34.68 -4.18
CA GLU A 84 -69.95 35.33 -3.13
C GLU A 84 -69.67 34.60 -1.80
N ILE A 85 -69.63 35.34 -0.69
CA ILE A 85 -69.32 34.78 0.62
C ILE A 85 -70.55 34.05 1.16
N PRO A 86 -70.47 32.74 1.46
CA PRO A 86 -71.56 32.00 2.08
C PRO A 86 -71.94 32.62 3.43
N GLN A 87 -73.22 32.57 3.83
CA GLN A 87 -73.67 33.17 5.10
C GLN A 87 -72.88 32.68 6.32
N GLU A 88 -72.39 31.44 6.27
CA GLU A 88 -71.62 30.79 7.33
C GLU A 88 -70.19 31.36 7.50
N LEU A 89 -69.71 32.14 6.53
CA LEU A 89 -68.35 32.72 6.48
C LEU A 89 -68.37 34.27 6.46
N LYS A 90 -69.55 34.89 6.60
CA LYS A 90 -69.67 36.35 6.59
C LYS A 90 -69.23 36.95 7.92
N GLY A 91 -68.54 38.08 7.87
CA GLY A 91 -68.07 38.80 9.05
C GLY A 91 -66.80 38.23 9.69
N ASP A 92 -66.17 37.23 9.06
CA ASP A 92 -64.90 36.65 9.49
C ASP A 92 -63.77 37.02 8.53
N ASP A 93 -62.54 37.01 9.04
CA ASP A 93 -61.35 36.98 8.21
C ASP A 93 -61.25 35.62 7.51
N LEU A 94 -61.18 35.64 6.19
CA LEU A 94 -61.17 34.43 5.36
C LEU A 94 -59.79 34.17 4.81
N SER A 95 -59.49 32.91 4.52
CA SER A 95 -58.28 32.56 3.78
C SER A 95 -58.62 31.73 2.55
N MET A 96 -58.04 32.10 1.41
CA MET A 96 -58.09 31.29 0.20
C MET A 96 -56.85 30.42 0.13
N LEU A 97 -57.06 29.10 0.10
CA LEU A 97 -56.01 28.14 -0.19
C LEU A 97 -56.02 27.84 -1.69
N ILE A 98 -54.93 28.15 -2.38
CA ILE A 98 -54.64 27.65 -3.72
C ILE A 98 -53.53 26.59 -3.57
N PRO A 99 -53.86 25.27 -3.61
CA PRO A 99 -52.92 24.24 -3.21
C PRO A 99 -51.58 24.28 -3.91
N TYR A 100 -51.53 24.59 -5.21
CA TYR A 100 -50.29 24.82 -5.96
C TYR A 100 -50.56 25.71 -7.16
N LEU A 101 -49.79 26.79 -7.26
CA LEU A 101 -49.82 27.77 -8.35
C LEU A 101 -48.38 28.04 -8.78
N HIS A 102 -48.05 27.67 -10.02
CA HIS A 102 -46.70 27.82 -10.58
C HIS A 102 -46.59 29.09 -11.43
N PHE A 103 -45.56 29.91 -11.15
CA PHE A 103 -45.19 31.12 -11.90
C PHE A 103 -46.24 32.25 -11.87
N ALA A 104 -46.75 32.58 -10.68
CA ALA A 104 -47.50 33.81 -10.46
C ALA A 104 -46.56 35.02 -10.51
N GLU A 105 -47.03 36.11 -11.08
CA GLU A 105 -46.30 37.38 -11.07
C GLU A 105 -47.02 38.39 -10.20
N GLU A 106 -48.34 38.42 -10.32
CA GLU A 106 -49.17 39.38 -9.60
C GLU A 106 -50.48 38.70 -9.21
N LEU A 107 -50.95 38.98 -7.99
CA LEU A 107 -52.23 38.52 -7.49
C LEU A 107 -53.01 39.68 -6.90
N TYR A 108 -54.29 39.76 -7.24
CA TYR A 108 -55.16 40.84 -6.83
C TYR A 108 -56.50 40.34 -6.29
N LEU A 109 -56.98 40.96 -5.22
CA LEU A 109 -58.34 40.79 -4.69
C LEU A 109 -59.08 42.12 -4.78
N ASN A 110 -60.20 42.15 -5.50
CA ASN A 110 -61.04 43.35 -5.64
C ASN A 110 -60.26 44.61 -6.09
N GLY A 111 -59.15 44.42 -6.82
CA GLY A 111 -58.27 45.48 -7.30
C GLY A 111 -57.06 45.78 -6.40
N TYR A 112 -57.00 45.25 -5.18
CA TYR A 112 -55.85 45.38 -4.29
C TYR A 112 -54.80 44.31 -4.58
N TYR A 113 -53.53 44.71 -4.66
CA TYR A 113 -52.41 43.78 -4.82
C TYR A 113 -52.16 43.01 -3.53
N ILE A 114 -51.83 41.72 -3.66
CA ILE A 114 -51.48 40.82 -2.57
C ILE A 114 -50.03 40.38 -2.77
N ASP A 115 -49.17 40.67 -1.79
CA ASP A 115 -47.77 40.23 -1.82
C ASP A 115 -47.58 38.76 -1.40
N ASP A 116 -46.34 38.25 -1.52
CA ASP A 116 -45.97 36.87 -1.17
C ASP A 116 -46.22 36.49 0.30
N TYR A 117 -46.47 37.47 1.16
CA TYR A 117 -46.76 37.29 2.59
C TYR A 117 -48.24 37.51 2.94
N GLY A 118 -49.09 37.75 1.93
CA GLY A 118 -50.51 38.01 2.11
C GLY A 118 -50.82 39.42 2.61
N VAL A 119 -49.87 40.36 2.52
CA VAL A 119 -50.07 41.77 2.87
C VAL A 119 -50.72 42.48 1.68
N MET A 120 -51.82 43.18 1.95
CA MET A 120 -52.56 43.94 0.93
C MET A 120 -52.15 45.41 0.90
N GLY A 121 -51.94 45.96 -0.30
CA GLY A 121 -51.55 47.37 -0.47
C GLY A 121 -51.48 47.85 -1.92
N GLU A 122 -50.90 49.03 -2.14
CA GLU A 122 -50.49 49.50 -3.48
C GLU A 122 -49.27 48.68 -3.90
N GLY A 123 -49.36 48.00 -5.05
CA GLY A 123 -48.35 47.04 -5.52
C GLY A 123 -46.95 47.66 -5.74
N PRO A 124 -45.90 46.83 -5.83
CA PRO A 124 -44.52 47.31 -5.96
C PRO A 124 -44.28 48.08 -7.27
N GLU A 125 -43.43 49.13 -7.23
CA GLU A 125 -43.01 49.91 -8.41
C GLU A 125 -42.19 49.09 -9.43
N ASP A 126 -41.60 47.97 -9.00
CA ASP A 126 -40.95 46.97 -9.86
C ASP A 126 -41.64 45.62 -9.64
N SER A 127 -42.29 45.09 -10.68
CA SER A 127 -42.93 43.77 -10.67
C SER A 127 -41.87 42.67 -10.66
N THR A 128 -41.27 42.40 -9.50
CA THR A 128 -40.47 41.19 -9.32
C THR A 128 -41.43 40.00 -9.35
N ILE A 129 -41.13 39.00 -10.20
CA ILE A 129 -41.89 37.74 -10.30
C ILE A 129 -42.11 37.20 -8.88
N GLN A 130 -43.37 37.07 -8.46
CA GLN A 130 -43.78 36.37 -7.23
C GLN A 130 -43.52 34.87 -7.39
N GLU A 131 -42.27 34.46 -7.24
CA GLU A 131 -41.81 33.11 -7.59
C GLU A 131 -42.21 32.07 -6.54
N ALA A 132 -43.47 31.65 -6.62
CA ALA A 132 -43.98 30.62 -5.74
C ALA A 132 -43.67 29.21 -6.26
N GLY A 133 -42.47 28.76 -5.91
CA GLY A 133 -42.05 27.39 -6.10
C GLY A 133 -42.70 26.46 -5.07
N LEU A 134 -43.54 25.53 -5.56
CA LEU A 134 -43.92 24.26 -4.91
C LEU A 134 -44.67 24.31 -3.56
N MET A 135 -44.90 25.47 -2.96
CA MET A 135 -45.64 25.64 -1.70
C MET A 135 -47.16 25.77 -1.94
N ALA A 136 -47.95 25.42 -0.92
CA ALA A 136 -49.37 25.71 -0.92
C ALA A 136 -49.57 27.19 -0.62
N HIS A 137 -50.28 27.87 -1.52
CA HIS A 137 -50.54 29.29 -1.38
C HIS A 137 -51.71 29.52 -0.48
N LEU A 138 -51.51 30.40 0.47
CA LEU A 138 -52.50 30.76 1.45
C LEU A 138 -52.58 32.27 1.50
N PHE A 139 -53.71 32.79 1.05
CA PHE A 139 -53.97 34.22 1.03
C PHE A 139 -54.95 34.55 2.13
N ASP A 140 -54.49 35.30 3.12
CA ASP A 140 -55.34 35.79 4.20
C ASP A 140 -56.04 37.07 3.74
N PHE A 141 -57.36 37.10 3.87
CA PHE A 141 -58.24 38.19 3.45
C PHE A 141 -58.91 38.80 4.69
N PRO A 142 -58.48 40.00 5.12
CA PRO A 142 -59.18 40.69 6.19
C PRO A 142 -60.60 41.03 5.76
N GLU A 143 -61.55 40.94 6.69
CA GLU A 143 -62.98 41.23 6.45
C GLU A 143 -63.18 42.57 5.69
N SER A 144 -62.37 43.58 6.02
CA SER A 144 -62.41 44.94 5.44
C SER A 144 -62.16 45.04 3.94
N PHE A 145 -61.46 44.07 3.33
CA PHE A 145 -61.16 44.06 1.89
C PHE A 145 -62.14 43.17 1.09
N LEU A 146 -63.02 42.47 1.80
CA LEU A 146 -64.02 41.58 1.23
C LEU A 146 -65.36 42.28 1.06
N ASN A 147 -65.98 42.10 -0.10
CA ASN A 147 -67.35 42.50 -0.33
C ASN A 147 -68.29 41.47 0.33
N GLN A 148 -68.81 41.79 1.52
CA GLN A 148 -69.61 40.86 2.34
C GLN A 148 -70.97 40.49 1.72
N ASP A 149 -71.55 41.39 0.93
CA ASP A 149 -72.89 41.22 0.33
C ASP A 149 -72.87 41.26 -1.21
N GLY A 150 -71.69 41.12 -1.82
CA GLY A 150 -71.54 41.17 -3.27
C GLY A 150 -70.44 40.25 -3.79
N ILE A 151 -70.14 40.41 -5.08
CA ILE A 151 -69.19 39.56 -5.79
C ILE A 151 -67.76 40.02 -5.46
N ASN A 152 -66.95 39.10 -4.98
CA ASN A 152 -65.51 39.25 -4.87
C ASN A 152 -64.83 38.71 -6.12
N THR A 153 -63.80 39.39 -6.61
CA THR A 153 -63.04 38.97 -7.80
C THR A 153 -61.56 38.86 -7.48
N VAL A 154 -60.97 37.70 -7.80
CA VAL A 154 -59.53 37.48 -7.72
C VAL A 154 -58.95 37.36 -9.12
N TYR A 155 -57.91 38.15 -9.39
CA TYR A 155 -57.12 38.10 -10.61
C TYR A 155 -55.71 37.58 -10.31
N ILE A 156 -55.20 36.70 -11.17
CA ILE A 156 -53.86 36.14 -11.05
C ILE A 156 -53.16 36.26 -12.40
N LYS A 157 -52.07 37.01 -12.48
CA LYS A 157 -51.22 37.10 -13.66
C LYS A 157 -50.15 36.02 -13.58
N LEU A 158 -50.08 35.17 -14.60
CA LEU A 158 -49.15 34.03 -14.68
C LEU A 158 -48.27 34.14 -15.91
N PHE A 159 -47.00 33.79 -15.79
CA PHE A 159 -46.12 33.60 -16.94
C PHE A 159 -46.06 32.12 -17.36
N ALA A 160 -46.70 31.81 -18.49
CA ALA A 160 -46.81 30.46 -19.01
C ALA A 160 -45.62 30.06 -19.89
N LEU A 161 -44.54 29.60 -19.25
CA LEU A 161 -43.35 29.04 -19.91
C LEU A 161 -43.24 27.53 -19.70
N GLY A 162 -44.07 26.75 -20.39
CA GLY A 162 -44.03 25.28 -20.41
C GLY A 162 -44.54 24.56 -19.15
N ASN A 163 -44.58 25.24 -17.99
CA ASN A 163 -44.90 24.65 -16.69
C ASN A 163 -45.93 25.44 -15.84
N ALA A 164 -46.57 26.48 -16.37
CA ALA A 164 -47.62 27.18 -15.62
C ALA A 164 -48.80 26.25 -15.33
N SER A 165 -49.15 26.13 -14.05
CA SER A 165 -50.12 25.14 -13.59
C SER A 165 -50.85 25.62 -12.35
N VAL A 166 -52.14 25.25 -12.29
CA VAL A 166 -53.00 25.40 -11.11
C VAL A 166 -53.58 24.03 -10.80
N THR A 167 -53.58 23.64 -9.54
CA THR A 167 -54.11 22.34 -9.11
C THR A 167 -55.48 22.47 -8.45
N SER A 168 -56.28 21.42 -8.58
CA SER A 168 -57.55 21.27 -7.86
C SER A 168 -57.38 21.21 -6.33
N GLY A 169 -58.45 21.48 -5.59
CA GLY A 169 -58.49 21.62 -4.15
C GLY A 169 -58.49 23.07 -3.69
N VAL A 170 -58.81 24.02 -4.58
CA VAL A 170 -58.91 25.45 -4.24
C VAL A 170 -60.17 25.68 -3.41
N PHE A 171 -60.02 26.29 -2.24
CA PHE A 171 -61.15 26.66 -1.41
C PHE A 171 -60.92 27.95 -0.62
N LEU A 172 -62.02 28.60 -0.27
CA LEU A 172 -62.10 29.70 0.69
C LEU A 172 -62.72 29.16 1.98
N GLY A 173 -62.17 29.51 3.13
CA GLY A 173 -62.71 29.13 4.44
C GLY A 173 -62.10 29.95 5.56
N GLU A 174 -62.41 29.57 6.80
CA GLU A 174 -61.80 30.18 7.99
C GLU A 174 -60.28 30.05 7.97
N ARG A 175 -59.59 31.07 8.49
CA ARG A 175 -58.13 31.12 8.56
C ARG A 175 -57.52 29.88 9.18
N GLN A 176 -57.99 29.44 10.35
CA GLN A 176 -57.40 28.27 11.03
C GLN A 176 -57.48 26.98 10.19
N ASP A 177 -58.59 26.75 9.49
CA ASP A 177 -58.81 25.55 8.70
C ASP A 177 -57.98 25.56 7.40
N ALA A 178 -57.85 26.73 6.77
CA ALA A 178 -57.02 26.93 5.60
C ALA A 178 -55.52 26.76 5.94
N TRP A 179 -55.06 27.34 7.05
CA TRP A 179 -53.70 27.19 7.58
C TRP A 179 -53.38 25.73 7.92
N ALA A 180 -54.25 25.03 8.65
CA ALA A 180 -54.05 23.62 8.98
C ALA A 180 -54.00 22.74 7.73
N THR A 181 -54.83 23.02 6.72
CA THR A 181 -54.82 22.30 5.45
C THR A 181 -53.54 22.58 4.65
N SER A 182 -53.07 23.83 4.62
CA SER A 182 -51.80 24.23 3.99
C SER A 182 -50.62 23.51 4.65
N ASP A 183 -50.55 23.50 5.98
CA ASP A 183 -49.48 22.85 6.73
C ASP A 183 -49.38 21.35 6.42
N ILE A 184 -50.52 20.66 6.33
CA ILE A 184 -50.54 19.23 5.96
C ILE A 184 -50.02 19.03 4.53
N MET A 185 -50.43 19.88 3.58
CA MET A 185 -49.97 19.79 2.19
C MET A 185 -48.46 20.07 2.08
N THR A 186 -47.98 21.10 2.74
CA THR A 186 -46.57 21.50 2.78
C THR A 186 -45.70 20.47 3.50
N PHE A 187 -46.21 19.80 4.55
CA PHE A 187 -45.48 18.76 5.26
C PHE A 187 -45.01 17.62 4.34
N TRP A 188 -45.93 17.06 3.57
CA TRP A 188 -45.67 15.90 2.69
C TRP A 188 -44.81 16.23 1.47
N ARG A 189 -44.76 17.50 1.08
CA ARG A 189 -44.05 17.95 -0.12
C ARG A 189 -42.75 18.67 0.15
N SER A 190 -42.51 19.10 1.40
CA SER A 190 -41.34 19.89 1.75
C SER A 190 -40.73 19.51 3.10
N ARG A 191 -41.47 19.65 4.21
CA ARG A 191 -40.88 19.49 5.56
C ARG A 191 -40.31 18.09 5.81
N ILE A 192 -40.95 17.04 5.28
CA ILE A 192 -40.42 15.67 5.36
C ILE A 192 -39.09 15.53 4.62
N TYR A 193 -38.89 16.24 3.50
CA TYR A 193 -37.64 16.20 2.74
C TYR A 193 -36.54 16.95 3.45
N ILE A 194 -36.82 18.10 4.06
CA ILE A 194 -35.84 18.83 4.88
C ILE A 194 -35.28 17.92 5.99
N PHE A 195 -36.14 17.14 6.64
CA PHE A 195 -35.71 16.17 7.65
C PHE A 195 -34.82 15.07 7.06
N LEU A 196 -35.23 14.49 5.93
CA LEU A 196 -34.46 13.44 5.24
C LEU A 196 -33.09 13.96 4.76
N GLU A 197 -33.01 15.20 4.31
CA GLU A 197 -31.74 15.82 3.93
C GLU A 197 -30.79 16.04 5.12
N GLY A 198 -31.33 16.35 6.30
CA GLY A 198 -30.55 16.37 7.54
C GLY A 198 -29.92 15.01 7.85
N PHE A 199 -30.64 13.91 7.55
CA PHE A 199 -30.10 12.56 7.65
C PHE A 199 -29.02 12.28 6.58
N MET A 200 -29.23 12.72 5.33
CA MET A 200 -28.22 12.62 4.27
C MET A 200 -26.91 13.32 4.62
N LEU A 201 -26.97 14.50 5.25
CA LEU A 201 -25.78 15.19 5.75
C LEU A 201 -25.02 14.36 6.80
N CYS A 202 -25.74 13.69 7.71
CA CYS A 202 -25.12 12.81 8.69
C CYS A 202 -24.44 11.60 8.01
N VAL A 203 -25.07 11.01 6.99
CA VAL A 203 -24.49 9.91 6.20
C VAL A 203 -23.26 10.38 5.42
N CYS A 204 -23.31 11.58 4.84
CA CYS A 204 -22.19 12.21 4.15
C CYS A 204 -20.98 12.36 5.09
N ILE A 205 -21.17 12.95 6.28
CA ILE A 205 -20.12 13.15 7.27
C ILE A 205 -19.56 11.79 7.72
N PHE A 206 -20.42 10.81 7.98
CA PHE A 206 -19.97 9.47 8.39
C PHE A 206 -19.05 8.82 7.36
N PHE A 207 -19.43 8.80 6.08
CA PHE A 207 -18.60 8.23 5.04
C PHE A 207 -17.33 9.04 4.77
N LEU A 208 -17.38 10.36 4.95
CA LEU A 208 -16.20 11.22 4.87
C LEU A 208 -15.19 10.87 5.97
N LEU A 209 -15.65 10.66 7.20
CA LEU A 209 -14.78 10.26 8.32
C LEU A 209 -14.14 8.88 8.07
N ILE A 210 -14.89 7.92 7.54
CA ILE A 210 -14.34 6.61 7.15
C ILE A 210 -13.29 6.77 6.05
N PHE A 211 -13.56 7.60 5.03
CA PHE A 211 -12.60 7.86 3.97
C PHE A 211 -11.32 8.51 4.50
N ILE A 212 -11.42 9.47 5.43
CA ILE A 212 -10.25 10.11 6.06
C ILE A 212 -9.43 9.07 6.83
N ALA A 213 -10.10 8.18 7.57
CA ALA A 213 -9.44 7.09 8.29
C ALA A 213 -8.83 6.04 7.35
N TYR A 214 -9.41 5.84 6.16
CA TYR A 214 -9.05 4.78 5.23
C TYR A 214 -8.91 5.28 3.78
N LYS A 215 -8.00 6.23 3.56
CA LYS A 215 -7.80 6.95 2.27
C LYS A 215 -7.57 6.06 1.04
N LYS A 216 -7.24 4.79 1.25
CA LYS A 216 -6.97 3.81 0.18
C LYS A 216 -8.25 3.36 -0.52
N ASP A 217 -9.40 3.43 0.14
CA ASP A 217 -10.69 3.00 -0.43
C ASP A 217 -11.55 4.20 -0.80
N ARG A 218 -11.53 4.55 -2.10
CA ARG A 218 -12.24 5.71 -2.66
C ARG A 218 -13.75 5.50 -2.70
N LEU A 219 -14.25 4.28 -2.46
CA LEU A 219 -15.67 3.98 -2.43
C LEU A 219 -16.42 4.83 -1.41
N TYR A 220 -15.84 4.99 -0.22
CA TYR A 220 -16.41 5.81 0.86
C TYR A 220 -16.43 7.29 0.50
N PHE A 221 -15.44 7.77 -0.27
CA PHE A 221 -15.43 9.13 -0.78
C PHE A 221 -16.56 9.38 -1.77
N TYR A 222 -16.78 8.46 -2.71
CA TYR A 222 -17.89 8.60 -3.67
C TYR A 222 -19.25 8.53 -2.98
N LEU A 223 -19.45 7.63 -2.01
CA LEU A 223 -20.69 7.58 -1.23
C LEU A 223 -20.94 8.88 -0.45
N SER A 224 -19.90 9.43 0.19
CA SER A 224 -19.99 10.71 0.90
C SER A 224 -20.38 11.85 -0.04
N LEU A 225 -19.72 11.94 -1.20
CA LEU A 225 -19.98 12.99 -2.17
C LEU A 225 -21.35 12.81 -2.83
N MET A 226 -21.76 11.57 -3.13
CA MET A 226 -23.11 11.29 -3.63
C MET A 226 -24.17 11.74 -2.63
N SER A 227 -24.03 11.42 -1.33
CA SER A 227 -24.96 11.91 -0.30
C SER A 227 -25.00 13.44 -0.22
N LEU A 228 -23.85 14.11 -0.35
CA LEU A 228 -23.78 15.58 -0.35
C LEU A 228 -24.48 16.19 -1.58
N ILE A 229 -24.21 15.67 -2.77
CA ILE A 229 -24.80 16.18 -4.01
C ILE A 229 -26.30 15.85 -4.07
N SER A 230 -26.74 14.71 -3.52
CA SER A 230 -28.16 14.38 -3.35
C SER A 230 -28.88 15.45 -2.53
N MET A 231 -28.25 15.93 -1.46
CA MET A 231 -28.80 17.00 -0.63
C MET A 231 -29.06 18.29 -1.41
N PHE A 232 -28.08 18.71 -2.22
CA PHE A 232 -28.28 19.87 -3.08
C PHE A 232 -29.30 19.62 -4.20
N PHE A 233 -29.31 18.43 -4.78
CA PHE A 233 -30.28 18.06 -5.81
C PHE A 233 -31.73 18.14 -5.30
N PHE A 234 -31.98 17.54 -4.13
CA PHE A 234 -33.31 17.49 -3.56
C PHE A 234 -33.75 18.82 -2.94
N SER A 235 -32.81 19.69 -2.53
CA SER A 235 -33.13 21.07 -2.11
C SER A 235 -33.94 21.85 -3.14
N GLY A 236 -33.79 21.54 -4.43
CA GLY A 236 -34.61 22.13 -5.48
C GLY A 236 -36.11 21.77 -5.42
N PHE A 237 -36.55 20.87 -4.52
CA PHE A 237 -37.97 20.54 -4.32
C PHE A 237 -38.61 21.25 -3.12
N PHE A 238 -37.81 21.81 -2.22
CA PHE A 238 -38.27 22.49 -1.01
C PHE A 238 -37.54 23.83 -0.77
N GLY A 239 -36.85 24.34 -1.78
CA GLY A 239 -36.04 25.55 -1.66
C GLY A 239 -36.80 26.76 -1.13
N GLY A 240 -38.09 26.89 -1.45
CA GLY A 240 -38.95 27.97 -0.92
C GLY A 240 -39.15 27.93 0.60
N ASP A 241 -39.03 26.76 1.24
CA ASP A 241 -39.13 26.61 2.70
C ASP A 241 -37.81 26.81 3.43
N LEU A 242 -36.70 27.00 2.70
CA LEU A 242 -35.39 27.21 3.32
C LEU A 242 -35.28 28.66 3.81
N PRO A 243 -35.00 28.90 5.11
CA PRO A 243 -35.03 30.24 5.71
C PRO A 243 -33.99 31.21 5.11
N TRP A 244 -32.99 30.69 4.38
CA TRP A 244 -31.93 31.46 3.73
C TRP A 244 -32.07 31.55 2.20
N VAL A 245 -33.06 30.88 1.59
CA VAL A 245 -33.36 30.95 0.15
C VAL A 245 -34.57 31.85 -0.11
N GLY A 246 -34.89 32.75 0.83
CA GLY A 246 -35.56 33.98 0.41
C GLY A 246 -34.65 34.61 -0.63
N PHE A 247 -35.06 34.66 -1.90
CA PHE A 247 -34.26 35.10 -3.05
C PHE A 247 -33.76 36.56 -2.96
N HIS A 248 -33.86 37.16 -1.77
CA HIS A 248 -33.31 38.40 -1.23
C HIS A 248 -31.77 38.47 -1.22
N GLY A 249 -31.05 37.38 -1.53
CA GLY A 249 -29.58 37.28 -1.47
C GLY A 249 -28.80 37.44 -2.79
N GLY A 250 -29.46 37.80 -3.90
CA GLY A 250 -28.80 38.06 -5.19
C GLY A 250 -28.54 36.83 -6.08
N VAL A 251 -28.96 35.63 -5.67
CA VAL A 251 -28.95 34.43 -6.52
C VAL A 251 -30.30 34.31 -7.21
N THR A 252 -30.33 34.40 -8.55
CA THR A 252 -31.57 34.23 -9.32
C THR A 252 -32.07 32.79 -9.27
N TYR A 253 -33.38 32.58 -9.32
CA TYR A 253 -33.98 31.23 -9.40
C TYR A 253 -33.45 30.41 -10.57
N LEU A 254 -33.18 31.05 -11.71
CA LEU A 254 -32.53 30.39 -12.85
C LEU A 254 -31.17 29.79 -12.45
N THR A 255 -30.37 30.52 -11.67
CA THR A 255 -29.05 30.06 -11.19
C THR A 255 -29.21 28.93 -10.18
N PHE A 256 -30.14 29.07 -9.23
CA PHE A 256 -30.48 28.02 -8.28
C PHE A 256 -30.96 26.73 -8.98
N PHE A 257 -31.83 26.85 -9.98
CA PHE A 257 -32.35 25.72 -10.76
C PHE A 257 -31.26 25.05 -11.60
N LYS A 258 -30.39 25.84 -12.26
CA LYS A 258 -29.20 25.31 -12.97
C LYS A 258 -28.35 24.44 -12.05
N PHE A 259 -28.07 24.91 -10.83
CA PHE A 259 -27.26 24.19 -9.87
C PHE A 259 -27.96 22.94 -9.33
N THR A 260 -29.14 23.11 -8.74
CA THR A 260 -29.83 22.04 -8.00
C THR A 260 -30.44 20.99 -8.93
N LYS A 261 -31.13 21.37 -10.02
CA LYS A 261 -31.85 20.41 -10.89
C LYS A 261 -31.02 19.87 -12.04
N CYS A 262 -30.04 20.62 -12.50
CA CYS A 262 -29.25 20.22 -13.67
C CYS A 262 -27.85 19.74 -13.25
N ILE A 263 -27.00 20.62 -12.69
CA ILE A 263 -25.61 20.26 -12.35
C ILE A 263 -25.55 19.12 -11.34
N CYS A 264 -26.33 19.19 -10.24
CA CYS A 264 -26.32 18.13 -9.23
C CYS A 264 -26.84 16.78 -9.77
N PHE A 265 -27.80 16.79 -10.70
CA PHE A 265 -28.30 15.57 -11.34
C PHE A 265 -27.19 14.83 -12.10
N PHE A 266 -26.48 15.53 -12.99
CA PHE A 266 -25.40 14.94 -13.77
C PHE A 266 -24.18 14.61 -12.90
N ALA A 267 -23.95 15.35 -11.81
CA ALA A 267 -22.89 15.03 -10.86
C ALA A 267 -23.20 13.72 -10.12
N LEU A 268 -24.45 13.48 -9.71
CA LEU A 268 -24.86 12.20 -9.12
C LEU A 268 -24.67 11.03 -10.07
N GLU A 269 -25.06 11.20 -11.33
CA GLU A 269 -24.86 10.19 -12.36
C GLU A 269 -23.38 9.86 -12.56
N TYR A 270 -22.54 10.88 -12.74
CA TYR A 270 -21.10 10.73 -12.89
C TYR A 270 -20.46 10.02 -11.69
N LEU A 271 -20.86 10.40 -10.47
CA LEU A 271 -20.37 9.77 -9.24
C LEU A 271 -20.88 8.34 -9.08
N PHE A 272 -22.12 8.07 -9.49
CA PHE A 272 -22.69 6.72 -9.49
C PHE A 272 -21.89 5.81 -10.42
N SER A 273 -21.58 6.26 -11.63
CA SER A 273 -20.71 5.53 -12.57
C SER A 273 -19.34 5.22 -11.92
N LEU A 274 -18.66 6.22 -11.36
CA LEU A 274 -17.40 6.02 -10.62
C LEU A 274 -17.52 5.01 -9.47
N PHE A 275 -18.58 5.10 -8.68
CA PHE A 275 -18.88 4.18 -7.60
C PHE A 275 -19.03 2.74 -8.11
N ILE A 276 -19.72 2.53 -9.23
CA ILE A 276 -19.86 1.20 -9.84
C ILE A 276 -18.49 0.63 -10.24
N PHE A 277 -17.68 1.40 -10.96
CA PHE A 277 -16.36 0.93 -11.41
C PHE A 277 -15.43 0.55 -10.25
N ASP A 278 -15.35 1.40 -9.21
CA ASP A 278 -14.51 1.13 -8.03
C ASP A 278 -15.07 -0.04 -7.20
N SER A 279 -16.40 -0.13 -7.04
CA SER A 279 -17.05 -1.26 -6.33
C SER A 279 -16.76 -2.61 -7.00
N LEU A 280 -16.64 -2.62 -8.33
CA LEU A 280 -16.31 -3.80 -9.13
C LEU A 280 -14.80 -3.98 -9.33
N LYS A 281 -13.97 -3.15 -8.69
CA LYS A 281 -12.49 -3.14 -8.80
C LYS A 281 -12.00 -3.11 -10.25
N MET A 282 -12.74 -2.44 -11.13
CA MET A 282 -12.40 -2.34 -12.53
C MET A 282 -11.36 -1.24 -12.73
N LYS A 283 -10.30 -1.53 -13.48
CA LYS A 283 -9.32 -0.50 -13.85
C LYS A 283 -9.89 0.33 -14.98
N HIS A 284 -9.88 1.65 -14.83
CA HIS A 284 -10.13 2.56 -15.93
C HIS A 284 -8.93 2.64 -16.86
N THR A 285 -9.17 2.65 -18.16
CA THR A 285 -8.15 3.14 -19.09
C THR A 285 -8.04 4.67 -18.96
N THR A 286 -6.86 5.22 -19.24
CA THR A 286 -6.65 6.68 -19.19
C THR A 286 -7.61 7.42 -20.13
N LEU A 287 -7.90 6.82 -21.30
CA LEU A 287 -8.81 7.37 -22.29
C LEU A 287 -10.26 7.43 -21.78
N GLU A 288 -10.79 6.35 -21.20
CA GLU A 288 -12.14 6.33 -20.61
C GLU A 288 -12.33 7.41 -19.55
N ARG A 289 -11.32 7.61 -18.69
CA ARG A 289 -11.36 8.64 -17.66
C ARG A 289 -11.40 10.04 -18.27
N ILE A 290 -10.60 10.29 -19.30
CA ILE A 290 -10.58 11.58 -20.00
C ILE A 290 -11.93 11.83 -20.69
N LEU A 291 -12.46 10.85 -21.41
CA LEU A 291 -13.74 10.97 -22.12
C LEU A 291 -14.88 11.25 -21.15
N ARG A 292 -14.98 10.49 -20.05
CA ARG A 292 -16.04 10.67 -19.04
C ARG A 292 -15.95 12.03 -18.35
N ASN A 293 -14.75 12.45 -17.96
CA ASN A 293 -14.54 13.76 -17.32
C ASN A 293 -14.83 14.92 -18.28
N SER A 294 -14.41 14.79 -19.54
CA SER A 294 -14.66 15.79 -20.57
C SER A 294 -16.15 15.91 -20.86
N TRP A 295 -16.85 14.78 -20.95
CA TRP A 295 -18.30 14.75 -21.12
C TRP A 295 -19.03 15.46 -19.98
N PHE A 296 -18.69 15.14 -18.73
CA PHE A 296 -19.27 15.80 -17.56
C PHE A 296 -18.99 17.33 -17.58
N ALA A 297 -17.77 17.74 -17.91
CA ALA A 297 -17.42 19.16 -18.01
C ALA A 297 -18.21 19.88 -19.11
N VAL A 298 -18.36 19.28 -20.29
CA VAL A 298 -19.15 19.85 -21.40
C VAL A 298 -20.61 20.05 -20.99
N VAL A 299 -21.21 19.04 -20.34
CA VAL A 299 -22.59 19.13 -19.86
C VAL A 299 -22.77 20.27 -18.85
N VAL A 300 -21.87 20.38 -17.86
CA VAL A 300 -21.92 21.46 -16.87
C VAL A 300 -21.77 22.82 -17.53
N LEU A 301 -20.86 22.97 -18.50
CA LEU A 301 -20.69 24.23 -19.24
C LEU A 301 -21.95 24.61 -20.02
N LEU A 302 -22.56 23.67 -20.74
CA LEU A 302 -23.80 23.91 -21.49
C LEU A 302 -24.95 24.40 -20.59
N ILE A 303 -25.06 23.84 -19.38
CA ILE A 303 -26.05 24.24 -18.37
C ILE A 303 -25.75 25.64 -17.82
N CYS A 304 -24.50 25.91 -17.46
CA CYS A 304 -24.07 27.20 -16.91
C CYS A 304 -24.35 28.35 -17.89
N PHE A 305 -24.04 28.15 -19.17
CA PHE A 305 -24.18 29.18 -20.21
C PHE A 305 -25.59 29.31 -20.81
N ALA A 306 -26.57 28.51 -20.36
CA ALA A 306 -27.96 28.65 -20.84
C ALA A 306 -28.55 30.03 -20.40
N PRO A 307 -28.85 30.96 -21.32
CA PRO A 307 -29.22 32.34 -20.95
C PRO A 307 -30.60 32.46 -20.33
N THR A 308 -31.53 31.56 -20.67
CA THR A 308 -32.94 31.61 -20.23
C THR A 308 -33.43 30.26 -19.74
N TYR A 309 -34.51 30.26 -18.94
CA TYR A 309 -35.16 29.03 -18.49
C TYR A 309 -35.61 28.13 -19.67
N HIS A 310 -36.08 28.73 -20.76
CA HIS A 310 -36.44 27.99 -21.97
C HIS A 310 -35.24 27.29 -22.61
N SER A 311 -34.12 27.99 -22.78
CA SER A 311 -32.89 27.39 -23.31
C SER A 311 -32.37 26.26 -22.43
N LEU A 312 -32.48 26.41 -21.10
CA LEU A 312 -32.08 25.42 -20.13
C LEU A 312 -32.90 24.14 -20.23
N ILE A 313 -34.23 24.25 -20.33
CA ILE A 313 -35.12 23.10 -20.54
C ILE A 313 -34.78 22.37 -21.85
N THR A 314 -34.59 23.10 -22.94
CA THR A 314 -34.28 22.49 -24.24
C THR A 314 -32.95 21.73 -24.20
N ILE A 315 -31.91 22.32 -23.61
CA ILE A 315 -30.62 21.66 -23.40
C ILE A 315 -30.78 20.45 -22.48
N SER A 316 -31.52 20.57 -21.38
CA SER A 316 -31.64 19.47 -20.41
C SER A 316 -32.29 18.23 -21.02
N HIS A 317 -33.27 18.37 -21.92
CA HIS A 317 -33.88 17.21 -22.61
C HIS A 317 -32.86 16.44 -23.44
N ILE A 318 -31.97 17.14 -24.16
CA ILE A 318 -30.91 16.50 -24.97
C ILE A 318 -29.94 15.77 -24.05
N VAL A 319 -29.47 16.44 -23.00
CA VAL A 319 -28.47 15.88 -22.09
C VAL A 319 -29.04 14.68 -21.30
N ILE A 320 -30.31 14.71 -20.90
CA ILE A 320 -30.96 13.58 -20.21
C ILE A 320 -30.87 12.30 -21.05
N TRP A 321 -31.09 12.35 -22.36
CA TRP A 321 -30.96 11.16 -23.21
C TRP A 321 -29.56 10.55 -23.19
N PHE A 322 -28.52 11.39 -23.21
CA PHE A 322 -27.15 10.91 -23.08
C PHE A 322 -26.86 10.33 -21.69
N SER A 323 -27.42 10.93 -20.62
CA SER A 323 -27.25 10.39 -19.26
C SER A 323 -27.85 8.99 -19.09
N LEU A 324 -29.01 8.76 -19.72
CA LEU A 324 -29.65 7.44 -19.70
C LEU A 324 -28.75 6.36 -20.32
N VAL A 325 -27.88 6.71 -21.26
CA VAL A 325 -26.93 5.76 -21.85
C VAL A 325 -25.87 5.34 -20.82
N ASP A 326 -25.24 6.27 -20.09
CA ASP A 326 -24.19 5.93 -19.12
C ASP A 326 -24.76 5.15 -17.93
N VAL A 327 -25.94 5.54 -17.43
CA VAL A 327 -26.65 4.80 -16.38
C VAL A 327 -27.01 3.39 -16.86
N SER A 328 -27.53 3.25 -18.08
CA SER A 328 -27.88 1.94 -18.65
C SER A 328 -26.67 1.04 -18.83
N LEU A 329 -25.54 1.60 -19.25
CA LEU A 329 -24.27 0.87 -19.35
C LEU A 329 -23.78 0.43 -17.96
N SER A 330 -23.82 1.32 -16.97
CA SER A 330 -23.43 1.03 -15.58
C SER A 330 -24.28 -0.08 -14.95
N ILE A 331 -25.60 -0.02 -15.13
CA ILE A 331 -26.53 -1.08 -14.69
C ILE A 331 -26.29 -2.37 -15.49
N GLY A 332 -26.07 -2.28 -16.80
CA GLY A 332 -25.76 -3.43 -17.66
C GLY A 332 -24.50 -4.16 -17.21
N LEU A 333 -23.44 -3.42 -16.86
CA LEU A 333 -22.20 -3.95 -16.30
C LEU A 333 -22.43 -4.66 -14.96
N LEU A 334 -23.21 -4.04 -14.05
CA LEU A 334 -23.62 -4.67 -12.80
C LEU A 334 -24.35 -5.99 -13.03
N VAL A 335 -25.35 -6.01 -13.91
CA VAL A 335 -26.13 -7.21 -14.24
C VAL A 335 -25.24 -8.30 -14.84
N HIS A 336 -24.33 -7.92 -15.74
CA HIS A 336 -23.37 -8.85 -16.34
C HIS A 336 -22.47 -9.51 -15.26
N LYS A 337 -21.85 -8.70 -14.39
CA LYS A 337 -20.98 -9.19 -13.30
C LYS A 337 -21.76 -9.97 -12.24
N ALA A 338 -23.02 -9.62 -11.99
CA ALA A 338 -23.90 -10.35 -11.07
C ALA A 338 -24.28 -11.76 -11.58
N ARG A 339 -24.23 -11.98 -12.90
CA ARG A 339 -24.44 -13.30 -13.52
C ARG A 339 -23.16 -14.14 -13.53
N LYS A 340 -22.01 -13.56 -13.92
CA LYS A 340 -20.71 -14.24 -14.03
C LYS A 340 -19.55 -13.31 -13.63
N GLY A 341 -18.59 -13.80 -12.85
CA GLY A 341 -17.33 -13.10 -12.54
C GLY A 341 -16.90 -13.22 -11.07
N GLU A 342 -15.65 -12.84 -10.78
CA GLU A 342 -15.08 -12.85 -9.42
C GLU A 342 -15.81 -11.90 -8.45
N GLN A 343 -16.34 -10.78 -8.95
CA GLN A 343 -17.06 -9.77 -8.16
C GLN A 343 -18.58 -9.99 -8.10
N ARG A 344 -19.05 -11.23 -8.32
CA ARG A 344 -20.49 -11.55 -8.41
C ARG A 344 -21.28 -11.14 -7.18
N GLN A 345 -20.73 -11.39 -5.99
CA GLN A 345 -21.40 -11.08 -4.73
C GLN A 345 -21.56 -9.56 -4.55
N THR A 346 -20.51 -8.80 -4.83
CA THR A 346 -20.51 -7.33 -4.78
C THR A 346 -21.54 -6.75 -5.74
N ALA A 347 -21.53 -7.20 -7.01
CA ALA A 347 -22.46 -6.69 -8.02
C ALA A 347 -23.94 -6.96 -7.67
N ARG A 348 -24.23 -8.15 -7.13
CA ARG A 348 -25.57 -8.50 -6.64
C ARG A 348 -26.01 -7.63 -5.46
N MET A 349 -25.10 -7.36 -4.53
CA MET A 349 -25.39 -6.51 -3.38
C MET A 349 -25.73 -5.09 -3.83
N VAL A 350 -24.93 -4.52 -4.73
CA VAL A 350 -25.20 -3.18 -5.28
C VAL A 350 -26.57 -3.12 -5.99
N LEU A 351 -26.91 -4.14 -6.80
CA LEU A 351 -28.24 -4.21 -7.44
C LEU A 351 -29.40 -4.30 -6.43
N ILE A 352 -29.23 -5.07 -5.35
CA ILE A 352 -30.25 -5.17 -4.28
C ILE A 352 -30.42 -3.81 -3.59
N VAL A 353 -29.32 -3.14 -3.27
CA VAL A 353 -29.32 -1.81 -2.64
C VAL A 353 -29.98 -0.74 -3.51
N LEU A 354 -29.82 -0.82 -4.84
CA LEU A 354 -30.46 0.10 -5.81
C LEU A 354 -31.92 -0.24 -6.12
N SER A 355 -32.38 -1.44 -5.80
CA SER A 355 -33.74 -1.89 -6.15
C SER A 355 -34.87 -0.99 -5.63
N PRO A 356 -34.84 -0.43 -4.39
CA PRO A 356 -35.90 0.46 -3.91
C PRO A 356 -36.03 1.70 -4.79
N PHE A 357 -34.90 2.34 -5.12
CA PHE A 357 -34.87 3.48 -6.02
C PHE A 357 -35.47 3.15 -7.39
N LEU A 358 -35.02 2.07 -8.03
CA LEU A 358 -35.51 1.67 -9.36
C LEU A 358 -37.01 1.35 -9.37
N ILE A 359 -37.50 0.68 -8.32
CA ILE A 359 -38.93 0.40 -8.15
C ILE A 359 -39.72 1.70 -8.03
N CYS A 360 -39.26 2.64 -7.21
CA CYS A 360 -39.92 3.94 -7.04
C CYS A 360 -39.89 4.79 -8.32
N VAL A 361 -38.79 4.77 -9.09
CA VAL A 361 -38.72 5.43 -10.41
C VAL A 361 -39.75 4.85 -11.38
N PHE A 362 -39.90 3.52 -11.39
CA PHE A 362 -40.93 2.87 -12.20
C PHE A 362 -42.34 3.27 -11.76
N PHE A 363 -42.62 3.30 -10.46
CA PHE A 363 -43.91 3.77 -9.94
C PHE A 363 -44.19 5.24 -10.31
N ASP A 364 -43.20 6.13 -10.18
CA ASP A 364 -43.33 7.52 -10.60
C ASP A 364 -43.66 7.64 -12.09
N PHE A 365 -42.96 6.88 -12.93
CA PHE A 365 -43.24 6.83 -14.36
C PHE A 365 -44.68 6.38 -14.64
N VAL A 366 -45.14 5.31 -13.99
CA VAL A 366 -46.50 4.79 -14.17
C VAL A 366 -47.55 5.81 -13.70
N ILE A 367 -47.38 6.39 -12.51
CA ILE A 367 -48.33 7.36 -11.93
C ILE A 367 -48.40 8.62 -12.79
N LYS A 368 -47.26 9.16 -13.20
CA LYS A 368 -47.24 10.42 -13.97
C LYS A 368 -47.70 10.21 -15.41
N SER A 369 -47.38 9.07 -16.03
CA SER A 369 -47.77 8.80 -17.41
C SER A 369 -49.23 8.37 -17.56
N PHE A 370 -49.75 7.52 -16.65
CA PHE A 370 -51.08 6.93 -16.79
C PHE A 370 -52.13 7.55 -15.88
N VAL A 371 -51.78 7.93 -14.65
CA VAL A 371 -52.72 8.56 -13.69
C VAL A 371 -52.73 10.09 -13.84
N ASN A 372 -51.70 10.65 -14.49
CA ASN A 372 -51.53 12.09 -14.72
C ASN A 372 -51.72 12.90 -13.42
N ASN A 373 -51.24 12.35 -12.30
CA ASN A 373 -51.41 12.96 -10.99
C ASN A 373 -50.22 13.83 -10.57
N ILE A 374 -50.30 15.13 -10.85
CA ILE A 374 -49.24 16.10 -10.51
C ILE A 374 -49.20 16.39 -9.01
N THR A 375 -50.27 16.18 -8.25
CA THR A 375 -50.31 16.48 -6.81
C THR A 375 -49.55 15.46 -5.95
N LEU A 376 -49.35 14.23 -6.44
CA LEU A 376 -48.56 13.24 -5.71
C LEU A 376 -47.07 13.57 -5.80
N PRO A 377 -46.33 13.45 -4.68
CA PRO A 377 -44.88 13.61 -4.67
C PRO A 377 -44.19 12.52 -5.51
N TYR A 378 -42.93 12.77 -5.87
CA TYR A 378 -42.09 11.76 -6.52
C TYR A 378 -41.62 10.74 -5.48
N PHE A 379 -42.05 9.49 -5.63
CA PHE A 379 -41.65 8.39 -4.76
C PHE A 379 -40.18 8.02 -4.91
N SER A 380 -39.57 8.30 -6.07
CA SER A 380 -38.14 8.07 -6.34
C SER A 380 -37.21 8.71 -5.31
N MET A 381 -37.61 9.83 -4.69
CA MET A 381 -36.84 10.43 -3.59
C MET A 381 -36.78 9.51 -2.38
N PHE A 382 -37.93 9.02 -1.92
CA PHE A 382 -38.00 8.07 -0.81
C PHE A 382 -37.27 6.77 -1.16
N GLY A 383 -37.36 6.32 -2.42
CA GLY A 383 -36.58 5.18 -2.92
C GLY A 383 -35.06 5.41 -2.80
N TRP A 384 -34.59 6.61 -3.13
CA TRP A 384 -33.18 6.98 -3.00
C TRP A 384 -32.71 7.03 -1.54
N GLU A 385 -33.53 7.62 -0.65
CA GLU A 385 -33.29 7.65 0.80
C GLU A 385 -33.14 6.24 1.39
N ILE A 386 -34.01 5.32 0.98
CA ILE A 386 -33.94 3.92 1.38
C ILE A 386 -32.65 3.29 0.84
N THR A 387 -32.30 3.54 -0.42
CA THR A 387 -31.05 3.05 -1.04
C THR A 387 -29.82 3.53 -0.28
N VAL A 388 -29.73 4.81 0.09
CA VAL A 388 -28.61 5.34 0.87
C VAL A 388 -28.61 4.79 2.29
N SER A 389 -29.76 4.64 2.92
CA SER A 389 -29.88 4.04 4.26
C SER A 389 -29.40 2.58 4.29
N ILE A 390 -29.78 1.78 3.30
CA ILE A 390 -29.31 0.39 3.17
C ILE A 390 -27.80 0.38 2.88
N SER A 391 -27.31 1.29 2.02
CA SER A 391 -25.87 1.44 1.75
C SER A 391 -25.10 1.76 3.04
N PHE A 392 -25.57 2.72 3.82
CA PHE A 392 -25.00 3.11 5.11
C PHE A 392 -24.89 1.91 6.06
N LEU A 393 -25.98 1.17 6.26
CA LEU A 393 -25.98 -0.02 7.11
C LEU A 393 -25.01 -1.09 6.60
N TYR A 394 -25.03 -1.38 5.30
CA TYR A 394 -24.15 -2.37 4.69
C TYR A 394 -22.67 -2.00 4.88
N PHE A 395 -22.28 -0.80 4.43
CA PHE A 395 -20.89 -0.37 4.47
C PHE A 395 -20.36 -0.14 5.89
N SER A 396 -21.21 0.32 6.82
CA SER A 396 -20.85 0.41 8.24
C SER A 396 -20.56 -0.97 8.85
N THR A 397 -21.39 -1.98 8.56
CA THR A 397 -21.13 -3.34 9.07
C THR A 397 -19.88 -3.96 8.46
N GLN A 398 -19.60 -3.72 7.18
CA GLN A 398 -18.36 -4.17 6.54
C GLN A 398 -17.13 -3.51 7.17
N TYR A 399 -17.18 -2.19 7.37
CA TYR A 399 -16.11 -1.46 8.06
C TYR A 399 -15.84 -2.04 9.45
N ASN A 400 -16.90 -2.27 10.24
CA ASN A 400 -16.76 -2.84 11.58
C ASN A 400 -16.14 -4.25 11.57
N ARG A 401 -16.55 -5.12 10.62
CA ARG A 401 -15.94 -6.46 10.46
C ARG A 401 -14.46 -6.39 10.11
N ILE A 402 -14.08 -5.48 9.21
CA ILE A 402 -12.67 -5.27 8.83
C ILE A 402 -11.88 -4.76 10.02
N ALA A 403 -12.41 -3.78 10.76
CA ALA A 403 -11.76 -3.20 11.94
C ALA A 403 -11.49 -4.26 13.03
N ILE A 404 -12.50 -5.08 13.37
CA ILE A 404 -12.35 -6.17 14.36
C ILE A 404 -11.32 -7.20 13.88
N ARG A 405 -11.35 -7.59 12.61
CA ARG A 405 -10.41 -8.57 12.05
C ARG A 405 -8.97 -8.04 12.07
N LEU A 406 -8.77 -6.75 11.78
CA LEU A 406 -7.46 -6.11 11.84
C LEU A 406 -6.93 -6.08 13.28
N ASP A 407 -7.75 -5.72 14.26
CA ASP A 407 -7.35 -5.74 15.67
C ASP A 407 -6.97 -7.16 16.13
N TYR A 408 -7.77 -8.16 15.76
CA TYR A 408 -7.48 -9.57 16.05
C TYR A 408 -6.16 -10.03 15.42
N LEU A 409 -5.93 -9.73 14.13
CA LEU A 409 -4.70 -10.10 13.43
C LEU A 409 -3.48 -9.40 14.03
N ASN A 410 -3.57 -8.11 14.36
CA ASN A 410 -2.47 -7.37 14.97
C ASN A 410 -2.07 -7.94 16.34
N LYS A 411 -3.07 -8.33 17.16
CA LYS A 411 -2.80 -8.99 18.46
C LYS A 411 -2.11 -10.33 18.29
N ASN A 412 -2.60 -11.19 17.38
CA ASN A 412 -2.01 -12.50 17.15
C ASN A 412 -0.60 -12.39 16.57
N LEU A 413 -0.38 -11.51 15.59
CA LEU A 413 0.93 -11.28 14.99
C LEU A 413 1.94 -10.78 16.03
N LYS A 414 1.51 -9.89 16.93
CA LYS A 414 2.36 -9.41 18.02
C LYS A 414 2.83 -10.56 18.92
N ASN A 415 1.90 -11.42 19.36
CA ASN A 415 2.23 -12.57 20.20
C ASN A 415 3.18 -13.55 19.48
N GLU A 416 2.95 -13.80 18.20
CA GLU A 416 3.80 -14.68 17.39
C GLU A 416 5.22 -14.11 17.22
N VAL A 417 5.35 -12.80 16.97
CA VAL A 417 6.65 -12.12 16.91
C VAL A 417 7.38 -12.20 18.24
N GLU A 418 6.69 -11.98 19.37
CA GLU A 418 7.27 -12.09 20.71
C GLU A 418 7.78 -13.52 20.98
N GLU A 419 6.99 -14.55 20.63
CA GLU A 419 7.38 -15.97 20.80
C GLU A 419 8.60 -16.33 19.95
N GLN A 420 8.61 -15.94 18.67
CA GLN A 420 9.74 -16.20 17.76
C GLN A 420 11.01 -15.48 18.21
N THR A 421 10.88 -14.26 18.71
CA THR A 421 12.02 -13.48 19.22
C THR A 421 12.62 -14.15 20.46
N ALA A 422 11.79 -14.66 21.38
CA ALA A 422 12.27 -15.38 22.55
C ALA A 422 13.01 -16.69 22.17
N LYS A 423 12.49 -17.47 21.21
CA LYS A 423 13.16 -18.68 20.70
C LYS A 423 14.50 -18.36 20.05
N LEU A 424 14.57 -17.28 19.28
CA LEU A 424 15.81 -16.85 18.62
C LEU A 424 16.86 -16.39 19.64
N MET A 425 16.45 -15.69 20.70
CA MET A 425 17.35 -15.29 21.79
C MET A 425 17.94 -16.51 22.50
N ASP A 426 17.11 -17.51 22.83
CA ASP A 426 17.58 -18.75 23.47
C ASP A 426 18.57 -19.53 22.58
N ALA A 427 18.24 -19.67 21.29
CA ALA A 427 19.12 -20.31 20.31
C ALA A 427 20.47 -19.58 20.16
N ASN A 428 20.47 -18.24 20.11
CA ASN A 428 21.69 -17.45 20.02
C ASN A 428 22.55 -17.59 21.28
N HIS A 429 21.95 -17.53 22.47
CA HIS A 429 22.69 -17.75 23.72
C HIS A 429 23.36 -19.13 23.75
N LYS A 430 22.64 -20.17 23.29
CA LYS A 430 23.20 -21.52 23.21
C LYS A 430 24.37 -21.61 22.21
N LEU A 431 24.23 -20.99 21.04
CA LEU A 431 25.30 -20.94 20.04
C LEU A 431 26.53 -20.18 20.51
N GLU A 432 26.34 -19.05 21.20
CA GLU A 432 27.44 -18.29 21.79
C GLU A 432 28.20 -19.12 22.83
N TYR A 433 27.46 -19.83 23.70
CA TYR A 433 28.05 -20.71 24.70
C TYR A 433 28.84 -21.86 24.07
N GLU A 434 28.29 -22.56 23.07
CA GLU A 434 28.97 -23.65 22.36
C GLU A 434 30.23 -23.15 21.62
N ARG A 435 30.15 -21.98 20.97
CA ARG A 435 31.29 -21.35 20.31
C ARG A 435 32.40 -21.00 21.30
N ASP A 436 32.05 -20.47 22.47
CA ASP A 436 33.02 -20.08 23.49
C ASP A 436 33.72 -21.30 24.12
N ILE A 437 33.03 -22.44 24.23
CA ILE A 437 33.65 -23.72 24.60
C ILE A 437 34.63 -24.17 23.51
N ALA A 438 34.18 -24.25 22.25
CA ALA A 438 35.01 -24.70 21.14
C ALA A 438 36.29 -23.86 20.98
N LYS A 439 36.21 -22.53 21.19
CA LYS A 439 37.37 -21.63 21.20
C LYS A 439 38.35 -21.96 22.33
N LYS A 440 37.86 -22.22 23.54
CA LYS A 440 38.72 -22.60 24.68
C LYS A 440 39.43 -23.92 24.44
N ASP A 441 38.72 -24.91 23.88
CA ASP A 441 39.29 -26.21 23.56
C ASP A 441 40.37 -26.09 22.47
N MET A 442 40.14 -25.28 21.44
CA MET A 442 41.16 -24.98 20.42
C MET A 442 42.39 -24.31 21.01
N HIS A 443 42.17 -23.32 21.87
CA HIS A 443 43.27 -22.62 22.54
C HIS A 443 44.12 -23.55 23.41
N MET A 444 43.47 -24.49 24.12
CA MET A 444 44.20 -25.51 24.88
C MET A 444 45.04 -26.41 23.96
N ALA A 445 44.49 -26.85 22.82
CA ALA A 445 45.23 -27.65 21.85
C ALA A 445 46.46 -26.89 21.30
N SER A 446 46.29 -25.61 20.95
CA SER A 446 47.38 -24.72 20.55
C SER A 446 48.52 -24.67 21.56
N VAL A 447 48.17 -24.44 22.83
CA VAL A 447 49.16 -24.37 23.93
C VAL A 447 49.91 -25.68 24.10
N VAL A 448 49.26 -26.83 23.90
CA VAL A 448 49.92 -28.14 23.96
C VAL A 448 50.88 -28.30 22.79
N GLN A 449 50.44 -27.99 21.57
CA GLN A 449 51.24 -28.16 20.37
C GLN A 449 52.47 -27.24 20.33
N GLN A 450 52.33 -25.97 20.70
CA GLN A 450 53.45 -25.02 20.77
C GLN A 450 54.52 -25.43 21.79
N LYS A 451 54.13 -26.09 22.88
CA LYS A 451 55.09 -26.64 23.86
C LYS A 451 55.79 -27.88 23.32
N PHE A 452 55.10 -28.65 22.48
CA PHE A 452 55.62 -29.88 21.90
C PHE A 452 56.64 -29.57 20.79
N PHE A 453 56.30 -28.67 19.87
CA PHE A 453 57.18 -28.23 18.78
C PHE A 453 57.90 -26.92 19.15
N HIS A 454 59.11 -27.05 19.67
CA HIS A 454 59.96 -25.90 19.97
C HIS A 454 61.36 -26.11 19.39
N ALA A 455 61.95 -25.05 18.85
CA ALA A 455 63.36 -25.07 18.48
C ALA A 455 64.21 -25.34 19.74
N PRO A 456 65.25 -26.20 19.65
CA PRO A 456 66.10 -26.45 20.79
C PRO A 456 66.77 -25.15 21.24
N ASN A 457 66.97 -24.93 22.54
CA ASN A 457 67.81 -23.81 23.02
C ASN A 457 69.28 -24.22 23.09
N GLN A 458 69.76 -24.92 22.05
CA GLN A 458 71.09 -25.51 21.99
C GLN A 458 71.95 -24.77 20.97
N LYS A 459 73.23 -24.56 21.28
CA LYS A 459 74.20 -24.10 20.27
C LYS A 459 74.82 -25.33 19.62
N PHE A 460 74.74 -25.41 18.30
CA PHE A 460 75.38 -26.46 17.54
C PHE A 460 76.75 -25.98 17.04
N ALA A 461 77.79 -26.79 17.26
CA ALA A 461 79.13 -26.55 16.76
C ALA A 461 79.08 -26.45 15.23
N ASN A 462 79.76 -25.45 14.65
CA ASN A 462 79.81 -25.19 13.20
C ASN A 462 78.48 -24.81 12.51
N TRP A 463 77.39 -24.59 13.26
CA TRP A 463 76.10 -24.22 12.69
C TRP A 463 75.53 -22.93 13.31
N ASP A 464 74.91 -22.13 12.46
CA ASP A 464 73.97 -21.08 12.84
C ASP A 464 72.58 -21.49 12.36
N TYR A 465 71.54 -21.35 13.18
CA TYR A 465 70.19 -21.73 12.76
C TYR A 465 69.11 -20.79 13.28
N ALA A 466 67.98 -20.81 12.61
CA ALA A 466 66.76 -20.12 13.03
C ALA A 466 65.53 -20.87 12.51
N VAL A 467 64.43 -20.78 13.25
CA VAL A 467 63.18 -21.47 12.94
C VAL A 467 62.01 -20.49 13.01
N CYS A 468 61.13 -20.56 12.01
CA CYS A 468 59.80 -20.00 12.02
C CYS A 468 58.80 -21.16 12.01
N TYR A 469 57.80 -21.05 12.88
CA TYR A 469 56.67 -21.98 12.97
C TYR A 469 55.43 -21.16 13.27
N GLU A 470 54.69 -20.82 12.21
CA GLU A 470 53.51 -19.95 12.26
C GLU A 470 52.28 -20.72 11.75
N PRO A 471 51.48 -21.30 12.66
CA PRO A 471 50.21 -21.93 12.33
C PRO A 471 49.25 -20.97 11.62
N PHE A 472 48.53 -21.45 10.60
CA PHE A 472 47.42 -20.77 9.94
C PHE A 472 46.19 -20.69 10.85
N SER A 473 45.91 -21.76 11.60
CA SER A 473 44.86 -21.80 12.62
C SER A 473 45.45 -21.69 14.04
N GLU A 474 44.69 -21.98 15.10
CA GLU A 474 45.29 -22.05 16.44
C GLU A 474 46.27 -23.24 16.57
N VAL A 475 46.14 -24.26 15.73
CA VAL A 475 47.03 -25.43 15.63
C VAL A 475 47.47 -25.66 14.19
N SER A 476 48.57 -26.40 13.99
CA SER A 476 49.21 -26.60 12.69
C SER A 476 49.35 -28.09 12.30
N GLY A 477 49.22 -28.38 11.00
CA GLY A 477 49.58 -29.63 10.33
C GLY A 477 51.08 -29.76 10.02
N ASP A 478 51.85 -28.69 10.19
CA ASP A 478 53.31 -28.74 10.10
C ASP A 478 53.93 -29.28 11.40
N LEU A 479 55.05 -29.99 11.24
CA LEU A 479 55.97 -30.35 12.33
C LEU A 479 57.42 -30.28 11.86
N PHE A 480 58.31 -29.98 12.80
CA PHE A 480 59.74 -30.01 12.54
C PHE A 480 60.50 -30.53 13.76
N ASN A 481 61.70 -31.06 13.54
CA ASN A 481 62.57 -31.46 14.63
C ASN A 481 64.06 -31.35 14.28
N PHE A 482 64.88 -31.24 15.32
CA PHE A 482 66.33 -31.26 15.28
C PHE A 482 66.83 -32.51 16.03
N TYR A 483 67.66 -33.31 15.36
CA TYR A 483 68.30 -34.48 15.95
C TYR A 483 69.76 -34.16 16.22
N TYR A 484 70.20 -34.30 17.47
CA TYR A 484 71.55 -33.92 17.90
C TYR A 484 72.02 -34.74 19.09
N ASP A 485 73.33 -34.76 19.28
CA ASP A 485 74.00 -35.32 20.45
C ASP A 485 74.97 -34.24 20.99
N ASP A 486 74.74 -33.77 22.21
CA ASP A 486 75.36 -32.57 22.79
C ASP A 486 75.34 -31.35 21.84
N GLU A 487 76.52 -30.88 21.39
CA GLU A 487 76.66 -29.74 20.47
C GLU A 487 76.72 -30.17 18.99
N GLN A 488 76.63 -31.47 18.68
CA GLN A 488 76.73 -31.96 17.31
C GLN A 488 75.34 -32.14 16.69
N LEU A 489 75.02 -31.33 15.68
CA LEU A 489 73.81 -31.49 14.88
C LEU A 489 73.95 -32.73 13.97
N GLN A 490 73.03 -33.68 14.11
CA GLN A 490 73.03 -34.95 13.39
C GLN A 490 71.96 -35.03 12.31
N GLY A 491 70.92 -34.20 12.38
CA GLY A 491 69.85 -34.19 11.39
C GLY A 491 68.77 -33.17 11.69
N VAL A 492 67.93 -32.89 10.68
CA VAL A 492 66.77 -32.01 10.77
C VAL A 492 65.64 -32.61 9.94
N SER A 493 64.41 -32.47 10.39
CA SER A 493 63.22 -32.87 9.64
C SER A 493 62.20 -31.74 9.58
N VAL A 494 61.46 -31.71 8.48
CA VAL A 494 60.26 -30.91 8.31
C VAL A 494 59.24 -31.82 7.64
N PHE A 495 58.07 -31.97 8.25
CA PHE A 495 56.94 -32.71 7.71
C PHE A 495 55.67 -31.87 7.81
N ASP A 496 54.75 -32.10 6.89
CA ASP A 496 53.42 -31.50 6.85
C ASP A 496 52.38 -32.62 6.72
N ALA A 497 51.38 -32.59 7.59
CA ALA A 497 50.26 -33.52 7.62
C ALA A 497 49.13 -33.01 6.74
N SER A 498 48.57 -33.89 5.91
CA SER A 498 47.49 -33.52 5.00
C SER A 498 46.27 -32.96 5.74
N GLY A 499 45.84 -31.77 5.32
CA GLY A 499 44.75 -31.00 5.92
C GLY A 499 45.23 -30.04 7.01
N HIS A 500 44.30 -29.29 7.62
CA HIS A 500 44.63 -28.31 8.66
C HIS A 500 43.71 -28.44 9.89
N GLY A 501 44.05 -27.77 10.99
CA GLY A 501 43.25 -27.76 12.23
C GLY A 501 43.50 -28.97 13.15
N VAL A 502 42.53 -29.29 14.02
CA VAL A 502 42.73 -30.25 15.13
C VAL A 502 43.20 -31.62 14.65
N ALA A 503 42.57 -32.17 13.60
CA ALA A 503 42.89 -33.52 13.14
C ALA A 503 44.35 -33.63 12.66
N ALA A 504 44.79 -32.70 11.80
CA ALA A 504 46.17 -32.62 11.34
C ALA A 504 47.14 -32.42 12.52
N SER A 505 46.80 -31.56 13.48
CA SER A 505 47.63 -31.31 14.67
C SER A 505 47.82 -32.53 15.59
N LEU A 506 46.81 -33.41 15.69
CA LEU A 506 46.93 -34.65 16.47
C LEU A 506 47.83 -35.66 15.75
N ILE A 507 47.75 -35.69 14.43
CA ILE A 507 48.62 -36.53 13.59
C ILE A 507 50.06 -36.04 13.68
N THR A 508 50.33 -34.74 13.61
CA THR A 508 51.70 -34.24 13.80
C THR A 508 52.29 -34.62 15.15
N MET A 509 51.52 -34.50 16.23
CA MET A 509 51.97 -34.92 17.57
C MET A 509 52.26 -36.42 17.68
N LEU A 510 51.42 -37.26 17.05
CA LEU A 510 51.65 -38.71 16.98
C LEU A 510 52.92 -39.01 16.17
N SER A 511 52.99 -38.45 14.97
CA SER A 511 54.05 -38.65 14.01
C SER A 511 55.41 -38.28 14.58
N GLU A 512 55.53 -37.14 15.25
CA GLU A 512 56.80 -36.71 15.82
C GLU A 512 57.38 -37.74 16.82
N ASN A 513 56.55 -38.38 17.66
CA ASN A 513 57.03 -39.44 18.54
C ASN A 513 57.54 -40.66 17.77
N VAL A 514 56.84 -41.05 16.70
CA VAL A 514 57.22 -42.16 15.82
C VAL A 514 58.53 -41.83 15.08
N ILE A 515 58.62 -40.66 14.47
CA ILE A 515 59.79 -40.17 13.73
C ILE A 515 61.01 -40.16 14.65
N LYS A 516 60.90 -39.54 15.83
CA LYS A 516 62.02 -39.43 16.78
C LYS A 516 62.55 -40.80 17.21
N THR A 517 61.65 -41.76 17.45
CA THR A 517 62.01 -43.12 17.86
C THR A 517 62.73 -43.85 16.72
N ILE A 518 62.13 -43.88 15.53
CA ILE A 518 62.67 -44.59 14.36
C ILE A 518 63.98 -43.98 13.88
N TYR A 519 64.10 -42.65 13.87
CA TYR A 519 65.34 -41.96 13.50
C TYR A 519 66.49 -42.32 14.44
N SER A 520 66.25 -42.26 15.75
CA SER A 520 67.25 -42.58 16.78
C SER A 520 67.74 -44.03 16.68
N GLU A 521 66.83 -44.99 16.50
CA GLU A 521 67.19 -46.39 16.32
C GLU A 521 67.93 -46.67 15.01
N SER A 522 67.48 -46.04 13.92
CA SER A 522 68.08 -46.21 12.60
C SER A 522 69.49 -45.65 12.53
N ARG A 523 69.74 -44.52 13.20
CA ARG A 523 71.09 -43.93 13.32
C ARG A 523 72.05 -44.87 14.04
N LYS A 524 71.65 -45.50 15.15
CA LYS A 524 72.48 -46.52 15.85
C LYS A 524 72.86 -47.68 14.93
N LYS A 525 71.97 -48.04 14.00
CA LYS A 525 72.15 -49.11 13.02
C LYS A 525 72.83 -48.66 11.72
N HIS A 526 73.18 -47.38 11.58
CA HIS A 526 73.80 -46.79 10.37
C HIS A 526 72.99 -47.05 9.09
N LYS A 527 71.66 -47.03 9.18
CA LYS A 527 70.77 -47.22 8.01
C LYS A 527 70.84 -46.04 7.05
N HIS A 528 70.57 -46.30 5.76
CA HIS A 528 70.34 -45.26 4.76
C HIS A 528 69.03 -44.52 5.04
N LEU A 529 68.93 -43.24 4.66
CA LEU A 529 67.73 -42.45 4.94
C LEU A 529 66.49 -42.98 4.20
N SER A 530 66.67 -43.62 3.05
CA SER A 530 65.61 -44.33 2.32
C SER A 530 64.95 -45.41 3.17
N ASP A 531 65.77 -46.18 3.92
CA ASP A 531 65.28 -47.22 4.82
C ASP A 531 64.58 -46.61 6.03
N VAL A 532 65.05 -45.45 6.50
CA VAL A 532 64.42 -44.72 7.61
C VAL A 532 63.03 -44.23 7.23
N LEU A 533 62.85 -43.67 6.03
CA LEU A 533 61.52 -43.27 5.54
C LEU A 533 60.60 -44.48 5.32
N THR A 534 61.14 -45.61 4.90
CA THR A 534 60.38 -46.86 4.76
C THR A 534 59.90 -47.38 6.12
N ASP A 535 60.79 -47.41 7.13
CA ASP A 535 60.43 -47.76 8.50
C ASP A 535 59.39 -46.77 9.06
N LEU A 536 59.57 -45.48 8.80
CA LEU A 536 58.65 -44.42 9.21
C LEU A 536 57.27 -44.57 8.57
N ASN A 537 57.19 -44.89 7.28
CA ASN A 537 55.95 -45.16 6.59
C ASN A 537 55.18 -46.31 7.25
N ASN A 538 55.85 -47.42 7.52
CA ASN A 538 55.22 -48.58 8.18
C ASN A 538 54.83 -48.29 9.63
N GLY A 539 55.72 -47.64 10.39
CA GLY A 539 55.45 -47.27 11.78
C GLY A 539 54.31 -46.27 11.91
N LEU A 540 54.17 -45.34 10.98
CA LEU A 540 53.06 -44.39 10.97
C LEU A 540 51.74 -45.04 10.54
N ILE A 541 51.76 -45.94 9.54
CA ILE A 541 50.58 -46.76 9.16
C ILE A 541 50.06 -47.53 10.37
N GLU A 542 50.96 -48.17 11.13
CA GLU A 542 50.58 -48.91 12.35
C GLU A 542 50.05 -47.98 13.44
N ALA A 543 50.75 -46.87 13.72
CA ALA A 543 50.41 -45.97 14.83
C ALA A 543 49.09 -45.21 14.60
N LYS A 544 48.79 -44.81 13.36
CA LYS A 544 47.59 -44.01 13.03
C LYS A 544 46.33 -44.88 12.82
N GLY A 545 46.49 -46.18 12.56
CA GLY A 545 45.38 -47.06 12.22
C GLY A 545 44.64 -46.62 10.95
N ASP A 546 43.31 -46.52 11.03
CA ASP A 546 42.41 -46.21 9.91
C ASP A 546 42.26 -44.69 9.63
N VAL A 547 43.07 -43.83 10.26
CA VAL A 547 42.99 -42.37 10.01
C VAL A 547 43.61 -42.03 8.66
N ASP A 548 42.88 -41.35 7.77
CA ASP A 548 43.30 -41.11 6.37
C ASP A 548 44.44 -40.09 6.19
N ASN A 549 44.79 -39.33 7.23
CA ASN A 549 45.89 -38.36 7.14
C ASN A 549 47.22 -39.05 6.78
N PHE A 550 48.05 -38.30 6.05
CA PHE A 550 49.38 -38.69 5.61
C PHE A 550 50.35 -37.54 5.82
N LEU A 551 51.65 -37.81 5.80
CA LEU A 551 52.67 -36.77 5.85
C LEU A 551 53.39 -36.65 4.50
N THR A 552 53.65 -35.42 4.09
CA THR A 552 54.78 -35.13 3.20
C THR A 552 55.92 -34.59 4.04
N GLY A 553 57.16 -34.82 3.67
CA GLY A 553 58.26 -34.11 4.32
C GLY A 553 59.64 -34.50 3.85
N VAL A 554 60.62 -33.81 4.40
CA VAL A 554 62.04 -34.01 4.14
C VAL A 554 62.75 -34.37 5.43
N LEU A 555 63.55 -35.42 5.36
CA LEU A 555 64.45 -35.83 6.44
C LEU A 555 65.90 -35.64 6.00
N ILE A 556 66.68 -34.96 6.83
CA ILE A 556 68.09 -34.69 6.60
C ILE A 556 68.94 -35.34 7.69
N SER A 557 70.02 -36.00 7.27
CA SER A 557 71.10 -36.52 8.11
C SER A 557 72.39 -35.78 7.80
N ILE A 558 73.11 -35.37 8.85
CA ILE A 558 74.34 -34.59 8.76
C ILE A 558 75.51 -35.44 9.25
N THR A 559 76.55 -35.51 8.42
CA THR A 559 77.82 -36.17 8.76
C THR A 559 78.97 -35.18 8.61
N GLU A 560 79.60 -34.85 9.74
CA GLU A 560 80.75 -33.93 9.80
C GLU A 560 81.98 -34.54 9.13
N LYS A 561 82.72 -33.73 8.35
CA LYS A 561 84.01 -34.13 7.77
C LYS A 561 85.16 -33.51 8.55
N SER A 562 86.33 -34.15 8.49
CA SER A 562 87.54 -33.70 9.18
C SER A 562 88.09 -32.35 8.67
N ASN A 563 87.70 -31.92 7.47
CA ASN A 563 88.12 -30.66 6.86
C ASN A 563 87.25 -29.45 7.25
N GLY A 564 86.22 -29.64 8.08
CA GLY A 564 85.29 -28.57 8.49
C GLY A 564 84.09 -28.38 7.56
N ASP A 565 83.98 -29.14 6.47
CA ASP A 565 82.75 -29.25 5.68
C ASP A 565 81.84 -30.36 6.25
N CYS A 566 80.62 -30.49 5.74
CA CYS A 566 79.76 -31.62 6.08
C CYS A 566 79.14 -32.26 4.84
N LYS A 567 78.81 -33.55 4.96
CA LYS A 567 77.96 -34.27 4.02
C LYS A 567 76.52 -34.22 4.54
N ILE A 568 75.62 -33.79 3.67
CA ILE A 568 74.18 -33.80 3.90
C ILE A 568 73.61 -34.96 3.10
N ASP A 569 72.98 -35.91 3.80
CA ASP A 569 72.13 -36.92 3.21
C ASP A 569 70.68 -36.44 3.33
N ILE A 570 69.91 -36.50 2.24
CA ILE A 570 68.53 -36.06 2.18
C ILE A 570 67.65 -37.19 1.61
N ALA A 571 66.50 -37.38 2.24
CA ALA A 571 65.41 -38.20 1.72
C ALA A 571 64.10 -37.39 1.78
N ASP A 572 63.35 -37.46 0.69
CA ASP A 572 62.08 -36.76 0.52
C ASP A 572 60.93 -37.76 0.41
N ALA A 573 59.76 -37.37 0.93
CA ALA A 573 58.50 -38.08 0.82
C ALA A 573 57.40 -37.18 0.23
N GLY A 574 57.68 -36.55 -0.92
CA GLY A 574 56.70 -35.79 -1.68
C GLY A 574 56.51 -34.35 -1.20
N HIS A 575 57.54 -33.73 -0.64
CA HIS A 575 57.52 -32.37 -0.10
C HIS A 575 58.43 -31.42 -0.92
N PRO A 576 58.28 -30.10 -0.82
CA PRO A 576 59.20 -29.17 -1.46
C PRO A 576 60.66 -29.38 -1.04
N TYR A 577 61.55 -29.59 -2.03
CA TYR A 577 62.99 -29.71 -1.75
C TYR A 577 63.55 -28.42 -1.12
N PRO A 578 64.52 -28.55 -0.19
CA PRO A 578 65.21 -27.40 0.41
C PRO A 578 65.92 -26.51 -0.62
N ILE A 579 66.07 -25.24 -0.29
CA ILE A 579 66.81 -24.27 -1.12
C ILE A 579 68.22 -24.13 -0.56
N LEU A 580 69.25 -24.35 -1.41
CA LEU A 580 70.65 -24.20 -1.04
C LEU A 580 71.23 -22.91 -1.63
N PHE A 581 71.86 -22.09 -0.80
CA PHE A 581 72.70 -20.98 -1.23
C PHE A 581 74.17 -21.37 -1.07
N ARG A 582 74.94 -21.23 -2.15
CA ARG A 582 76.39 -21.44 -2.19
C ARG A 582 77.13 -20.16 -1.91
N ALA A 583 77.93 -20.12 -0.85
CA ALA A 583 78.67 -18.91 -0.49
C ALA A 583 79.84 -18.61 -1.43
N ASP A 584 80.47 -19.64 -2.00
CA ASP A 584 81.63 -19.51 -2.89
C ASP A 584 81.24 -18.94 -4.26
N ALA A 585 80.18 -19.45 -4.87
CA ALA A 585 79.66 -18.99 -6.16
C ALA A 585 78.66 -17.83 -6.03
N LYS A 586 78.17 -17.56 -4.81
CA LYS A 586 77.11 -16.57 -4.52
C LYS A 586 75.86 -16.82 -5.37
N GLU A 587 75.42 -18.06 -5.43
CA GLU A 587 74.28 -18.49 -6.25
C GLU A 587 73.30 -19.37 -5.45
N ILE A 588 72.08 -19.47 -5.97
CA ILE A 588 71.05 -20.40 -5.49
C ILE A 588 71.14 -21.69 -6.30
N VAL A 589 71.27 -22.81 -5.60
CA VAL A 589 71.27 -24.16 -6.16
C VAL A 589 69.95 -24.83 -5.76
N HIS A 590 69.17 -25.21 -6.76
CA HIS A 590 67.98 -26.02 -6.55
C HIS A 590 68.40 -27.47 -6.30
N ILE A 591 68.10 -27.98 -5.12
CA ILE A 591 68.34 -29.38 -4.79
C ILE A 591 67.28 -30.22 -5.52
N THR A 592 67.73 -31.10 -6.40
CA THR A 592 66.89 -32.08 -7.09
C THR A 592 67.56 -33.45 -7.06
N PRO A 593 66.79 -34.54 -6.99
CA PRO A 593 67.35 -35.88 -7.04
C PRO A 593 68.11 -36.11 -8.35
N PRO A 594 69.26 -36.82 -8.32
CA PRO A 594 69.86 -37.35 -9.54
C PRO A 594 68.90 -38.28 -10.28
N PRO A 595 69.02 -38.43 -11.62
CA PRO A 595 68.20 -39.38 -12.36
C PRO A 595 68.26 -40.79 -11.77
N GLY A 596 67.10 -41.40 -11.50
CA GLY A 596 66.99 -42.72 -10.88
C GLY A 596 67.04 -42.73 -9.34
N LYS A 597 67.02 -41.54 -8.72
CA LYS A 597 66.88 -41.34 -7.26
C LYS A 597 65.64 -40.52 -6.94
N GLU A 598 64.57 -40.67 -7.71
CA GLU A 598 63.29 -40.03 -7.43
C GLU A 598 62.53 -40.83 -6.36
N SER A 599 62.05 -40.14 -5.31
CA SER A 599 61.08 -40.71 -4.37
C SER A 599 59.66 -40.63 -4.92
N TYR A 600 58.79 -41.54 -4.50
CA TYR A 600 57.37 -41.59 -4.85
C TYR A 600 56.50 -41.87 -3.62
N GLY A 601 55.55 -40.96 -3.38
CA GLY A 601 54.46 -41.12 -2.43
C GLY A 601 54.69 -40.47 -1.06
N PRO A 602 53.61 -40.09 -0.37
CA PRO A 602 53.66 -39.60 1.01
C PRO A 602 53.80 -40.74 2.02
N ILE A 603 54.14 -40.38 3.25
CA ILE A 603 54.30 -41.29 4.38
C ILE A 603 52.97 -41.52 5.07
N GLY A 604 52.70 -42.76 5.44
CA GLY A 604 51.57 -43.09 6.27
C GLY A 604 50.31 -43.38 5.48
N ILE A 605 50.37 -43.97 4.28
CA ILE A 605 49.17 -44.46 3.59
C ILE A 605 49.26 -45.97 3.36
N ALA A 606 48.29 -46.70 3.91
CA ALA A 606 48.20 -48.15 3.73
C ALA A 606 47.75 -48.49 2.31
N GLY A 607 48.37 -49.50 1.69
CA GLY A 607 47.95 -50.02 0.39
C GLY A 607 48.39 -49.20 -0.83
N ILE A 608 49.15 -48.12 -0.64
CA ILE A 608 49.81 -47.38 -1.72
C ILE A 608 51.26 -47.86 -1.86
N GLU A 609 51.68 -48.12 -3.09
CA GLU A 609 53.09 -48.41 -3.39
C GLU A 609 53.91 -47.12 -3.22
N THR A 610 54.85 -47.13 -2.28
CA THR A 610 55.75 -46.02 -1.98
C THR A 610 57.19 -46.46 -2.25
N HIS A 611 58.01 -45.52 -2.74
CA HIS A 611 59.43 -45.76 -2.98
C HIS A 611 60.23 -44.58 -2.50
N TYR A 612 61.10 -44.77 -1.51
CA TYR A 612 61.94 -43.71 -0.97
C TYR A 612 63.39 -43.94 -1.39
N THR A 613 64.05 -42.86 -1.81
CA THR A 613 65.49 -42.87 -2.12
C THR A 613 66.19 -41.77 -1.37
N ASP A 614 67.50 -41.92 -1.15
CA ASP A 614 68.34 -40.89 -0.56
C ASP A 614 69.49 -40.50 -1.50
N PHE A 615 69.89 -39.24 -1.41
CA PHE A 615 71.08 -38.74 -2.09
C PHE A 615 71.82 -37.75 -1.21
N SER A 616 73.03 -37.40 -1.62
CA SER A 616 73.92 -36.60 -0.81
C SER A 616 74.48 -35.42 -1.56
N PHE A 617 74.73 -34.34 -0.84
CA PHE A 617 75.52 -33.20 -1.29
C PHE A 617 76.39 -32.69 -0.14
N GLU A 618 77.37 -31.85 -0.47
CA GLU A 618 78.28 -31.27 0.52
C GLU A 618 77.87 -29.84 0.84
N MET A 619 77.96 -29.44 2.11
CA MET A 619 77.86 -28.04 2.51
C MET A 619 79.22 -27.56 3.01
N LYS A 620 79.64 -26.40 2.49
CA LYS A 620 80.88 -25.74 2.87
C LYS A 620 80.61 -24.58 3.81
N LYS A 621 81.67 -24.09 4.46
CA LYS A 621 81.63 -22.87 5.27
C LYS A 621 80.95 -21.70 4.52
N GLY A 622 79.93 -21.12 5.14
CA GLY A 622 79.14 -20.01 4.60
C GLY A 622 77.88 -20.42 3.84
N ASP A 623 77.76 -21.68 3.40
CA ASP A 623 76.56 -22.17 2.71
C ASP A 623 75.33 -22.10 3.63
N ILE A 624 74.16 -21.85 3.03
CA ILE A 624 72.88 -21.73 3.74
C ILE A 624 71.88 -22.69 3.11
N LEU A 625 71.26 -23.52 3.94
CA LEU A 625 70.18 -24.43 3.56
C LEU A 625 68.88 -23.95 4.21
N VAL A 626 67.82 -23.83 3.40
CA VAL A 626 66.47 -23.48 3.88
C VAL A 626 65.54 -24.66 3.66
N LEU A 627 65.07 -25.25 4.76
CA LEU A 627 63.94 -26.19 4.75
C LEU A 627 62.66 -25.39 5.00
N TYR A 628 61.57 -25.74 4.33
CA TYR A 628 60.32 -24.99 4.43
C TYR A 628 59.14 -25.86 4.00
N THR A 629 57.96 -25.52 4.49
CA THR A 629 56.67 -26.08 4.04
C THR A 629 56.12 -25.24 2.89
N ASP A 630 55.21 -25.82 2.10
CA ASP A 630 54.59 -25.18 0.94
C ASP A 630 53.94 -23.84 1.29
N GLY A 631 53.38 -23.68 2.49
CA GLY A 631 52.85 -22.41 2.96
C GLY A 631 53.82 -21.23 2.89
N LEU A 632 55.15 -21.43 2.91
CA LEU A 632 56.11 -20.36 2.67
C LEU A 632 56.08 -19.86 1.22
N ILE A 633 56.09 -20.77 0.25
CA ILE A 633 56.26 -20.42 -1.17
C ILE A 633 54.91 -20.22 -1.88
N GLU A 634 53.86 -20.92 -1.45
CA GLU A 634 52.52 -20.86 -2.02
C GLU A 634 51.66 -19.74 -1.43
N THR A 635 52.17 -19.01 -0.43
CA THR A 635 51.51 -17.81 0.11
C THR A 635 51.22 -16.81 -1.03
N MET A 636 49.95 -16.49 -1.21
CA MET A 636 49.46 -15.64 -2.29
C MET A 636 49.31 -14.19 -1.88
N ASN A 637 49.59 -13.27 -2.82
CA ASN A 637 49.23 -11.86 -2.69
C ASN A 637 47.80 -11.58 -3.21
N SER A 638 47.35 -10.32 -3.12
CA SER A 638 46.03 -9.89 -3.61
C SER A 638 45.80 -10.08 -5.12
N ARG A 639 46.87 -10.32 -5.90
CA ARG A 639 46.80 -10.64 -7.33
C ARG A 639 46.82 -12.16 -7.60
N ARG A 640 46.78 -12.98 -6.55
CA ARG A 640 46.92 -14.45 -6.60
C ARG A 640 48.26 -14.92 -7.17
N GLU A 641 49.32 -14.15 -6.93
CA GLU A 641 50.69 -14.55 -7.25
C GLU A 641 51.33 -15.14 -6.00
N GLU A 642 51.92 -16.33 -6.12
CA GLU A 642 52.68 -17.02 -5.08
C GLU A 642 53.96 -16.25 -4.72
N PHE A 643 54.42 -16.40 -3.47
CA PHE A 643 55.69 -15.81 -3.03
C PHE A 643 56.87 -16.42 -3.80
N GLY A 644 56.84 -17.72 -4.04
CA GLY A 644 57.76 -18.41 -4.93
C GLY A 644 59.19 -18.56 -4.39
N LYS A 645 59.91 -19.55 -4.94
CA LYS A 645 61.29 -19.88 -4.56
C LYS A 645 62.26 -18.76 -4.93
N GLU A 646 61.93 -17.99 -5.96
CA GLU A 646 62.73 -16.88 -6.48
C GLU A 646 62.88 -15.77 -5.43
N ASN A 647 61.83 -15.45 -4.69
CA ASN A 647 61.88 -14.42 -3.66
C ASN A 647 62.63 -14.89 -2.42
N VAL A 648 62.49 -16.16 -2.03
CA VAL A 648 63.35 -16.78 -1.01
C VAL A 648 64.82 -16.66 -1.42
N GLY A 649 65.14 -17.03 -2.66
CA GLY A 649 66.49 -16.93 -3.22
C GLY A 649 67.06 -15.52 -3.20
N LYS A 650 66.27 -14.49 -3.55
CA LYS A 650 66.69 -13.07 -3.47
C LYS A 650 67.07 -12.67 -2.05
N VAL A 651 66.22 -13.00 -1.07
CA VAL A 651 66.50 -12.69 0.34
C VAL A 651 67.82 -13.32 0.79
N LEU A 652 68.07 -14.58 0.42
CA LEU A 652 69.32 -15.27 0.72
C LEU A 652 70.53 -14.59 0.07
N MET A 653 70.46 -14.25 -1.22
CA MET A 653 71.57 -13.61 -1.95
C MET A 653 71.97 -12.27 -1.35
N ASP A 654 70.99 -11.44 -0.99
CA ASP A 654 71.19 -10.08 -0.47
C ASP A 654 71.68 -10.09 0.98
N ASN A 655 71.32 -11.12 1.75
CA ASN A 655 71.53 -11.17 3.20
C ASN A 655 72.45 -12.30 3.67
N SER A 656 73.07 -13.04 2.74
CA SER A 656 73.96 -14.20 3.00
C SER A 656 75.04 -13.97 4.07
N LYS A 657 75.51 -12.73 4.27
CA LYS A 657 76.52 -12.40 5.31
C LYS A 657 75.95 -12.29 6.72
N LYS A 658 74.64 -12.16 6.90
CA LYS A 658 73.98 -12.04 8.22
C LYS A 658 73.90 -13.40 8.92
N ASN A 659 73.54 -13.39 10.20
CA ASN A 659 73.24 -14.62 10.95
C ASN A 659 71.89 -15.23 10.53
N ALA A 660 71.68 -16.52 10.79
CA ALA A 660 70.49 -17.26 10.37
C ALA A 660 69.18 -16.58 10.84
N ASN A 661 69.14 -16.09 12.08
CA ASN A 661 67.98 -15.39 12.63
C ASN A 661 67.64 -14.10 11.87
N SER A 662 68.64 -13.29 11.53
CA SER A 662 68.41 -12.07 10.75
C SER A 662 67.93 -12.37 9.33
N ILE A 663 68.42 -13.46 8.74
CA ILE A 663 67.98 -13.91 7.41
C ILE A 663 66.52 -14.35 7.48
N LEU A 664 66.15 -15.13 8.51
CA LEU A 664 64.78 -15.59 8.70
C LEU A 664 63.82 -14.42 8.93
N GLN A 665 64.18 -13.46 9.79
CA GLN A 665 63.36 -12.28 10.04
C GLN A 665 63.14 -11.46 8.76
N LEU A 666 64.16 -11.33 7.91
CA LEU A 666 64.02 -10.65 6.62
C LEU A 666 63.19 -11.45 5.63
N LEU A 667 63.28 -12.78 5.65
CA LEU A 667 62.45 -13.66 4.83
C LEU A 667 60.97 -13.51 5.20
N MET A 668 60.65 -13.60 6.49
CA MET A 668 59.28 -13.43 7.00
C MET A 668 58.77 -12.00 6.75
N ALA A 669 59.59 -10.98 6.93
CA ALA A 669 59.19 -9.60 6.60
C ALA A 669 58.90 -9.42 5.10
N ASN A 670 59.66 -10.07 4.21
CA ASN A 670 59.36 -10.03 2.77
C ASN A 670 58.08 -10.81 2.43
N LEU A 671 57.84 -11.93 3.12
CA LEU A 671 56.58 -12.68 3.00
C LEU A 671 55.39 -11.80 3.41
N ASP A 672 55.46 -11.14 4.56
CA ASP A 672 54.38 -10.24 5.04
C ASP A 672 54.13 -9.06 4.09
N ILE A 673 55.20 -8.47 3.54
CA ILE A 673 55.09 -7.40 2.53
C ILE A 673 54.42 -7.92 1.25
N HIS A 674 54.73 -9.15 0.83
CA HIS A 674 54.11 -9.78 -0.34
C HIS A 674 52.63 -10.08 -0.11
N THR A 675 52.27 -10.64 1.05
CA THR A 675 50.89 -10.99 1.41
C THR A 675 50.01 -9.74 1.55
N GLY A 676 50.54 -8.64 2.10
CA GLY A 676 49.83 -7.37 2.24
C GLY A 676 48.69 -7.44 3.27
N GLN A 677 47.45 -7.27 2.83
CA GLN A 677 46.25 -7.35 3.69
C GLN A 677 45.51 -8.69 3.58
N GLU A 678 45.96 -9.59 2.72
CA GLU A 678 45.37 -10.92 2.61
C GLU A 678 45.71 -11.78 3.84
N MET A 679 44.86 -12.75 4.15
CA MET A 679 45.21 -13.79 5.12
C MET A 679 46.04 -14.86 4.41
N ARG A 680 47.04 -15.41 5.10
CA ARG A 680 47.73 -16.62 4.63
C ARG A 680 46.73 -17.77 4.60
N ASN A 681 46.95 -18.74 3.73
CA ASN A 681 46.01 -19.85 3.50
C ASN A 681 46.48 -21.20 4.05
N ASP A 682 47.71 -21.25 4.57
CA ASP A 682 48.33 -22.47 5.09
C ASP A 682 49.37 -22.17 6.16
N ASP A 683 49.78 -23.22 6.88
CA ASP A 683 50.80 -23.18 7.92
C ASP A 683 52.16 -22.80 7.32
N VAL A 684 52.96 -22.00 8.04
CA VAL A 684 54.28 -21.57 7.56
C VAL A 684 55.37 -22.05 8.50
N THR A 685 56.12 -23.04 8.04
CA THR A 685 57.33 -23.53 8.69
C THR A 685 58.55 -23.25 7.84
N ALA A 686 59.59 -22.68 8.45
CA ALA A 686 60.86 -22.45 7.77
C ALA A 686 62.05 -22.62 8.74
N ILE A 687 63.06 -23.38 8.32
CA ILE A 687 64.30 -23.58 9.05
C ILE A 687 65.47 -23.11 8.19
N ILE A 688 66.26 -22.19 8.72
CA ILE A 688 67.52 -21.76 8.11
C ILE A 688 68.66 -22.46 8.83
N LEU A 689 69.49 -23.21 8.11
CA LEU A 689 70.74 -23.80 8.57
C LEU A 689 71.90 -23.18 7.81
N LYS A 690 72.80 -22.48 8.52
CA LYS A 690 73.98 -21.84 7.93
C LYS A 690 75.25 -22.46 8.50
N ARG A 691 76.16 -22.88 7.61
CA ARG A 691 77.45 -23.44 7.99
C ARG A 691 78.42 -22.33 8.40
N LYS A 692 79.04 -22.43 9.59
CA LYS A 692 79.87 -21.37 10.19
C LYS A 692 81.33 -21.36 9.77
#